data_AF-A0A1Y3G0I8-F1
#
_entry.id   AF-A0A1Y3G0I8-F1
#
_cell.length_a   1.000
_cell.length_b   1.000
_cell.length_c   1.000
_cell.angle_alpha   90.00
_cell.angle_beta   90.00
_cell.angle_gamma   90.00
#
_symmetry.space_group_name_H-M   'P 1'
#
loop_
_entity.id
_entity.type
_entity.pdbx_description
1 polymer ?
#
loop_
_entity_poly.entity_id
_entity_poly.type
_entity_poly.pdbx_seq_one_letter_code
_entity_poly.pdbx_strand_id
1 'polypeptide(L)'
;MILTILLFALTGLFLTAGGAYLAVLGGSAFYLFSGVILLVSTVMLFRRKSAVLWLYAALVFATLGWAVNEAGFDFWTLAPRLDIIPPLGLLLLLPFVSRKLTVSKVALLPLALSILCTLGVAGYAITQDPQDIAGSLPSVAQQGEPVTPGDTAEAAAGDWPAYGRTQFGDRFSPLTQITPANVKNLKVAWTFRTHDLKTANDPGEITDEVTPIKIRDTLYLCTPHQILFALDPATGKQKWKFDPKIKYNPSFQHMTCRGVSYAETPAVAPVAAEADNTAAATDAPAAPAAPADDCTARIFLPTNDGRLIALNADTGELCHGFANNGALDLSDGMPMKRDGFYEPTSPPVVTKKAVIISGAVTDNYSTHEPSGVTRAFDVRTGKLLWAFDAGNPDPNELPSATHQYVANSPNSWITASYDAGLNQIYIPTGVATPDIWGGNRTPQQEKYASGILALDADTGKQVWFYQTVHHDLWDMDIPSQPSLVDIRQKDGTVIPALYAPAKTGNIFVLDRRNGNLIVPAPETPVPQGAAPGDHVTPTQPYSQLTFRPKERLKDSDMWGGTMFDQMVCRIMFKRLRYDGPFTPPSLQGSLIFPGNLGMFEWGGLAVDPVRQVAFANPIAIPFVSTLIPRGPGNPAHPDPKAGPSGSESGVQPQYGTPYGVDLHAFLSPLGIPCKQPGWGYVAGIDLKTNKIIWMHRNGTTYDSSPLPLPFKVGIPSLGGPLITAGGVAFLTSTADYYIRAYDVTTGKQLWQDRLPAGGQSTPMTYETNGRQFVVSADGGHGSFGTRLGDYITAYALPEKTQH
;
A
#
# COMPACT_ATOMS: atom_id res chain seq x y z
N MET A 1 5.77 -23.26 45.27
CA MET A 1 6.98 -22.74 45.94
C MET A 1 8.22 -22.96 45.10
N ILE A 2 8.71 -24.20 44.89
CA ILE A 2 9.88 -24.42 44.02
C ILE A 2 9.65 -23.84 42.61
N LEU A 3 8.51 -24.16 41.99
CA LEU A 3 8.13 -23.59 40.69
C LEU A 3 8.08 -22.05 40.69
N THR A 4 7.56 -21.44 41.77
CA THR A 4 7.51 -19.98 41.96
C THR A 4 8.92 -19.38 42.03
N ILE A 5 9.82 -20.03 42.79
CA ILE A 5 11.23 -19.61 42.93
C ILE A 5 11.93 -19.73 41.57
N LEU A 6 11.74 -20.84 40.84
CA LEU A 6 12.31 -21.03 39.50
C LEU A 6 11.82 -19.96 38.52
N LEU A 7 10.53 -19.65 38.52
CA LEU A 7 9.95 -18.62 37.66
C LEU A 7 10.54 -17.24 37.95
N PHE A 8 10.65 -16.87 39.22
CA PHE A 8 11.30 -15.61 39.64
C PHE A 8 12.78 -15.58 39.28
N ALA A 9 13.49 -16.70 39.45
CA ALA A 9 14.90 -16.81 39.13
C ALA A 9 15.15 -16.63 37.62
N LEU A 10 14.43 -17.37 36.79
CA LEU A 10 14.58 -17.32 35.33
C LEU A 10 14.19 -15.96 34.77
N THR A 11 13.05 -15.41 35.21
CA THR A 11 12.61 -14.05 34.84
C THR A 11 13.66 -13.02 35.27
N GLY A 12 14.13 -13.11 36.51
CA GLY A 12 15.13 -12.21 37.07
C GLY A 12 16.46 -12.28 36.32
N LEU A 13 16.95 -13.47 36.00
CA LEU A 13 18.18 -13.67 35.22
C LEU A 13 18.06 -13.06 33.83
N PHE A 14 16.96 -13.35 33.12
CA PHE A 14 16.74 -12.85 31.76
C PHE A 14 16.65 -11.32 31.73
N LEU A 15 15.83 -10.73 32.61
CA LEU A 15 15.69 -9.26 32.71
C LEU A 15 16.98 -8.57 33.17
N THR A 16 17.77 -9.21 34.05
CA THR A 16 19.07 -8.66 34.49
C THR A 16 20.06 -8.66 33.33
N ALA A 17 20.21 -9.79 32.63
CA ALA A 17 21.19 -9.90 31.54
C ALA A 17 20.81 -9.02 30.34
N GLY A 18 19.57 -9.12 29.86
CA GLY A 18 19.10 -8.29 28.75
C GLY A 18 18.97 -6.82 29.14
N GLY A 19 18.53 -6.52 30.35
CA GLY A 19 18.42 -5.15 30.86
C GLY A 19 19.79 -4.49 31.05
N ALA A 20 20.81 -5.25 31.49
CA ALA A 20 22.19 -4.75 31.53
C ALA A 20 22.69 -4.40 30.13
N TYR A 21 22.45 -5.28 29.16
CA TYR A 21 22.85 -5.01 27.78
C TYR A 21 22.12 -3.80 27.19
N LEU A 22 20.80 -3.69 27.40
CA LEU A 22 20.01 -2.54 26.99
C LEU A 22 20.52 -1.23 27.64
N ALA A 23 20.85 -1.26 28.93
CA ALA A 23 21.40 -0.11 29.63
C ALA A 23 22.77 0.33 29.08
N VAL A 24 23.65 -0.62 28.72
CA VAL A 24 24.93 -0.34 28.05
C VAL A 24 24.71 0.35 26.69
N LEU A 25 23.65 -0.01 25.97
CA LEU A 25 23.24 0.63 24.72
C LEU A 25 22.51 1.98 24.93
N GLY A 26 22.37 2.46 26.17
CA GLY A 26 21.67 3.71 26.49
C GLY A 26 20.14 3.62 26.38
N GLY A 27 19.57 2.42 26.56
CA GLY A 27 18.13 2.19 26.72
C GLY A 27 17.67 2.19 28.18
N SER A 28 16.42 1.78 28.41
CA SER A 28 15.84 1.78 29.76
C SER A 28 16.55 0.83 30.73
N ALA A 29 17.10 1.39 31.82
CA ALA A 29 17.68 0.63 32.92
C ALA A 29 16.62 -0.09 33.79
N PHE A 30 15.32 0.17 33.56
CA PHE A 30 14.23 -0.40 34.36
C PHE A 30 14.21 -1.94 34.35
N TYR A 31 14.53 -2.56 33.20
CA TYR A 31 14.61 -4.01 33.08
C TYR A 31 15.72 -4.61 33.95
N LEU A 32 16.89 -3.95 34.00
CA LEU A 32 18.00 -4.36 34.87
C LEU A 32 17.59 -4.30 36.34
N PHE A 33 17.03 -3.16 36.78
CA PHE A 33 16.60 -2.98 38.16
C PHE A 33 15.52 -4.01 38.56
N SER A 34 14.54 -4.22 37.68
CA SER A 34 13.49 -5.23 37.87
C SER A 34 14.07 -6.63 37.98
N GLY A 35 15.00 -6.99 37.10
CA GLY A 35 15.70 -8.27 37.12
C GLY A 35 16.44 -8.51 38.43
N VAL A 36 17.22 -7.53 38.89
CA VAL A 36 17.96 -7.62 40.17
C VAL A 36 17.00 -7.78 41.35
N ILE A 37 15.89 -7.02 41.40
CA ILE A 37 14.89 -7.13 42.46
C ILE A 37 14.22 -8.52 42.44
N LEU A 38 13.98 -9.10 41.26
CA LEU A 38 13.45 -10.47 41.15
C LEU A 38 14.44 -11.53 41.64
N LEU A 39 15.74 -11.36 41.39
CA LEU A 39 16.78 -12.25 41.92
C LEU A 39 16.90 -12.14 43.45
N VAL A 40 16.85 -10.94 44.00
CA VAL A 40 16.78 -10.74 45.46
C VAL A 40 15.52 -11.39 46.03
N SER A 41 14.37 -11.20 45.37
CA SER A 41 13.10 -11.82 45.73
C SER A 41 13.18 -13.35 45.70
N THR A 42 13.89 -13.93 44.74
CA THR A 42 14.17 -15.38 44.64
C THR A 42 14.87 -15.90 45.89
N VAL A 43 15.95 -15.23 46.32
CA VAL A 43 16.70 -15.60 47.54
C VAL A 43 15.81 -15.46 48.79
N MET A 44 15.00 -14.41 48.86
CA MET A 44 14.07 -14.20 49.98
C MET A 44 12.96 -15.25 50.04
N LEU A 45 12.40 -15.64 48.90
CA LEU A 45 11.42 -16.73 48.79
C LEU A 45 12.01 -18.07 49.21
N PHE A 46 13.24 -18.37 48.77
CA PHE A 46 13.97 -19.57 49.19
C PHE A 46 14.17 -19.60 50.71
N ARG A 47 14.49 -18.45 51.32
CA ARG A 47 14.62 -18.27 52.77
C ARG A 47 13.29 -18.06 53.50
N ARG A 48 12.16 -18.13 52.79
CA ARG A 48 10.78 -17.96 53.30
C ARG A 48 10.53 -16.64 54.08
N LYS A 49 11.22 -15.56 53.72
CA LYS A 49 11.10 -14.25 54.38
C LYS A 49 9.87 -13.48 53.87
N SER A 50 8.98 -13.05 54.78
CA SER A 50 7.78 -12.26 54.43
C SER A 50 8.08 -10.85 53.91
N ALA A 51 9.26 -10.30 54.19
CA ALA A 51 9.72 -9.02 53.65
C ALA A 51 9.75 -8.97 52.10
N VAL A 52 9.74 -10.14 51.42
CA VAL A 52 9.65 -10.19 49.94
C VAL A 52 8.38 -9.53 49.42
N LEU A 53 7.28 -9.59 50.17
CA LEU A 53 6.00 -9.00 49.75
C LEU A 53 6.07 -7.47 49.66
N TRP A 54 6.81 -6.83 50.57
CA TRP A 54 7.04 -5.38 50.56
C TRP A 54 7.96 -4.96 49.41
N LEU A 55 9.08 -5.69 49.23
CA LEU A 55 9.99 -5.44 48.12
C LEU A 55 9.28 -5.60 46.77
N TYR A 56 8.44 -6.62 46.65
CA TYR A 56 7.68 -6.87 45.43
C TYR A 56 6.58 -5.82 45.21
N ALA A 57 5.88 -5.40 46.26
CA ALA A 57 4.89 -4.31 46.15
C ALA A 57 5.55 -3.02 45.65
N ALA A 58 6.74 -2.68 46.15
CA ALA A 58 7.52 -1.54 45.66
C ALA A 58 7.89 -1.70 44.17
N LEU A 59 8.28 -2.90 43.74
CA LEU A 59 8.54 -3.19 42.33
C LEU A 59 7.29 -3.01 41.46
N VAL A 60 6.12 -3.49 41.90
CA VAL A 60 4.86 -3.32 41.15
C VAL A 60 4.49 -1.84 41.03
N PHE A 61 4.58 -1.06 42.11
CA PHE A 61 4.34 0.39 42.04
C PHE A 61 5.34 1.11 41.14
N ALA A 62 6.62 0.75 41.21
CA ALA A 62 7.64 1.30 40.32
C ALA A 62 7.38 0.93 38.85
N THR A 63 6.95 -0.31 38.59
CA THR A 63 6.54 -0.78 37.25
C THR A 63 5.36 0.02 36.73
N LEU A 64 4.34 0.23 37.56
CA LEU A 64 3.17 1.01 37.19
C LEU A 64 3.53 2.47 36.88
N GLY A 65 4.34 3.11 37.72
CA GLY A 65 4.81 4.48 37.52
C GLY A 65 5.67 4.62 36.26
N TRP A 66 6.62 3.70 36.03
CA TRP A 66 7.43 3.64 34.82
C TRP A 66 6.56 3.43 33.57
N ALA A 67 5.60 2.50 33.64
CA ALA A 67 4.75 2.18 32.50
C ALA A 67 3.87 3.35 32.08
N VAL A 68 3.20 4.00 33.02
CA VAL A 68 2.37 5.18 32.73
C VAL A 68 3.22 6.36 32.25
N ASN A 69 4.43 6.54 32.79
CA ASN A 69 5.33 7.61 32.36
C ASN A 69 5.78 7.44 30.90
N GLU A 70 6.03 6.22 30.45
CA GLU A 70 6.45 5.98 29.05
C GLU A 70 5.29 5.83 28.07
N ALA A 71 4.20 5.17 28.48
CA ALA A 71 3.11 4.75 27.58
C ALA A 71 1.86 5.61 27.68
N GLY A 72 1.74 6.46 28.71
CA GLY A 72 0.48 7.11 29.05
C GLY A 72 -0.59 6.08 29.42
N PHE A 73 -1.80 6.27 28.89
CA PHE A 73 -2.96 5.41 29.14
C PHE A 73 -3.43 4.64 27.89
N ASP A 74 -2.56 4.42 26.89
CA ASP A 74 -2.85 3.49 25.80
C ASP A 74 -2.74 2.04 26.32
N PHE A 75 -3.87 1.32 26.34
CA PHE A 75 -3.89 -0.07 26.82
C PHE A 75 -2.88 -0.96 26.10
N TRP A 76 -2.78 -0.83 24.78
CA TRP A 76 -1.91 -1.68 23.98
C TRP A 76 -0.45 -1.40 24.27
N THR A 77 -0.06 -0.14 24.41
CA THR A 77 1.31 0.23 24.79
C THR A 77 1.65 -0.16 26.24
N LEU A 78 0.66 -0.13 27.14
CA LEU A 78 0.83 -0.56 28.53
C LEU A 78 0.95 -2.08 28.70
N ALA A 79 0.30 -2.87 27.84
CA ALA A 79 0.20 -4.33 27.98
C ALA A 79 1.54 -5.03 28.26
N PRO A 80 2.60 -4.92 27.42
CA PRO A 80 3.88 -5.60 27.67
C PRO A 80 4.67 -5.03 28.87
N ARG A 81 4.24 -3.93 29.47
CA ARG A 81 4.88 -3.37 30.66
C ARG A 81 4.26 -3.94 31.94
N LEU A 82 3.03 -4.45 31.85
CA LEU A 82 2.20 -4.89 32.98
C LEU A 82 1.83 -6.39 32.90
N ASP A 83 2.33 -7.13 31.92
CA ASP A 83 2.01 -8.53 31.64
C ASP A 83 2.82 -9.55 32.48
N ILE A 84 4.01 -9.19 32.96
CA ILE A 84 4.87 -10.10 33.73
C ILE A 84 4.89 -9.76 35.23
N ILE A 85 5.27 -8.53 35.60
CA ILE A 85 5.51 -8.17 37.01
C ILE A 85 4.22 -8.21 37.86
N PRO A 86 3.11 -7.55 37.49
CA PRO A 86 1.89 -7.63 38.28
C PRO A 86 1.32 -9.06 38.40
N PRO A 87 1.25 -9.89 37.34
CA PRO A 87 0.79 -11.28 37.48
C PRO A 87 1.67 -12.16 38.38
N LEU A 88 3.00 -11.94 38.39
CA LEU A 88 3.88 -12.59 39.36
C LEU A 88 3.60 -12.11 40.80
N GLY A 89 3.18 -10.86 41.00
CA GLY A 89 2.68 -10.34 42.28
C GLY A 89 1.39 -11.02 42.73
N LEU A 90 0.44 -11.24 41.81
CA LEU A 90 -0.76 -12.04 42.06
C LEU A 90 -0.41 -13.47 42.51
N LEU A 91 0.57 -14.11 41.86
CA LEU A 91 1.05 -15.44 42.25
C LEU A 91 1.58 -15.46 43.69
N LEU A 92 2.24 -14.39 44.17
CA LEU A 92 2.70 -14.29 45.55
C LEU A 92 1.55 -14.16 46.57
N LEU A 93 0.41 -13.56 46.17
CA LEU A 93 -0.78 -13.44 47.02
C LEU A 93 -1.53 -14.77 47.17
N LEU A 94 -1.38 -15.70 46.21
CA LEU A 94 -2.11 -16.97 46.23
C LEU A 94 -1.79 -17.80 47.51
N PRO A 95 -2.79 -18.42 48.16
CA PRO A 95 -2.63 -19.08 49.46
C PRO A 95 -1.53 -20.14 49.51
N PHE A 96 -1.29 -20.88 48.42
CA PHE A 96 -0.27 -21.94 48.38
C PHE A 96 1.17 -21.40 48.35
N VAL A 97 1.37 -20.11 48.05
CA VAL A 97 2.64 -19.40 48.16
C VAL A 97 2.70 -18.65 49.48
N SER A 98 1.70 -17.80 49.76
CA SER A 98 1.70 -16.91 50.93
C SER A 98 1.69 -17.65 52.27
N ARG A 99 0.99 -18.80 52.39
CA ARG A 99 0.99 -19.62 53.62
C ARG A 99 2.35 -20.27 53.94
N LYS A 100 3.26 -20.35 52.96
CA LYS A 100 4.61 -20.92 53.14
C LYS A 100 5.64 -19.88 53.56
N LEU A 101 5.25 -18.61 53.59
CA LEU A 101 6.04 -17.50 54.12
C LEU A 101 5.62 -17.23 55.58
N THR A 102 6.50 -16.69 56.42
CA THR A 102 6.17 -16.26 57.79
C THR A 102 5.40 -14.94 57.79
N VAL A 103 4.13 -14.96 57.39
CA VAL A 103 3.34 -13.77 57.03
C VAL A 103 2.37 -13.32 58.13
N SER A 104 2.38 -12.03 58.47
CA SER A 104 1.24 -11.36 59.12
C SER A 104 0.28 -10.83 58.04
N LYS A 105 -1.04 -10.80 58.30
CA LYS A 105 -2.03 -10.29 57.32
C LYS A 105 -1.71 -8.87 56.82
N VAL A 106 -1.04 -8.06 57.64
CA VAL A 106 -0.60 -6.70 57.30
C VAL A 106 0.43 -6.68 56.16
N ALA A 107 1.29 -7.69 56.05
CA ALA A 107 2.32 -7.75 55.01
C ALA A 107 1.80 -8.05 53.59
N LEU A 108 0.53 -8.46 53.45
CA LEU A 108 -0.11 -8.70 52.15
C LEU A 108 -0.78 -7.44 51.56
N LEU A 109 -1.15 -6.47 52.42
CA LEU A 109 -1.92 -5.29 52.03
C LEU A 109 -1.22 -4.43 50.95
N PRO A 110 0.09 -4.10 51.04
CA PRO A 110 0.73 -3.25 50.05
C PRO A 110 0.77 -3.90 48.66
N LEU A 111 1.03 -5.21 48.61
CA LEU A 111 1.05 -5.96 47.37
C LEU A 111 -0.35 -6.02 46.76
N ALA A 112 -1.36 -6.36 47.55
CA ALA A 112 -2.75 -6.35 47.11
C ALA A 112 -3.18 -4.97 46.57
N LEU A 113 -2.82 -3.88 47.26
CA LEU A 113 -3.09 -2.52 46.82
C LEU A 113 -2.40 -2.21 45.48
N SER A 114 -1.11 -2.57 45.32
CA SER A 114 -0.38 -2.34 44.07
C SER A 114 -1.00 -3.05 42.87
N ILE A 115 -1.51 -4.27 43.08
CA ILE A 115 -2.25 -5.03 42.06
C ILE A 115 -3.59 -4.35 41.74
N LEU A 116 -4.34 -3.91 42.75
CA LEU A 116 -5.60 -3.19 42.54
C LEU A 116 -5.38 -1.88 41.77
N CYS A 117 -4.33 -1.13 42.08
CA CYS A 117 -3.94 0.05 41.31
C CYS A 117 -3.61 -0.30 39.86
N THR A 118 -2.87 -1.38 39.63
CA THR A 118 -2.55 -1.86 38.27
C THR A 118 -3.81 -2.21 37.49
N LEU A 119 -4.74 -2.95 38.10
CA LEU A 119 -6.03 -3.29 37.49
C LEU A 119 -6.88 -2.04 37.23
N GLY A 120 -6.86 -1.05 38.13
CA GLY A 120 -7.53 0.23 37.94
C GLY A 120 -6.97 1.02 36.74
N VAL A 121 -5.64 1.08 36.61
CA VAL A 121 -4.99 1.72 35.45
C VAL A 121 -5.28 0.96 34.15
N ALA A 122 -5.20 -0.37 34.15
CA ALA A 122 -5.53 -1.18 32.97
C ALA A 122 -7.01 -1.01 32.58
N GLY A 123 -7.92 -1.02 33.55
CA GLY A 123 -9.35 -0.79 33.34
C GLY A 123 -9.64 0.60 32.76
N TYR A 124 -8.97 1.64 33.25
CA TYR A 124 -9.05 2.98 32.68
C TYR A 124 -8.48 3.02 31.25
N ALA A 125 -7.30 2.44 31.03
CA ALA A 125 -6.62 2.44 29.74
C ALA A 125 -7.44 1.75 28.63
N ILE A 126 -8.22 0.72 28.93
CA ILE A 126 -9.13 0.07 27.96
C ILE A 126 -10.18 1.05 27.40
N THR A 127 -10.52 2.11 28.15
CA THR A 127 -11.47 3.13 27.71
C THR A 127 -10.84 4.27 26.92
N GLN A 128 -9.51 4.27 26.79
CA GLN A 128 -8.75 5.33 26.15
C GLN A 128 -8.07 4.79 24.87
N ASP A 129 -8.13 5.57 23.79
CA ASP A 129 -7.26 5.37 22.63
C ASP A 129 -6.65 6.73 22.27
N PRO A 130 -5.43 7.05 22.73
CA PRO A 130 -4.82 8.35 22.48
C PRO A 130 -4.42 8.55 21.01
N GLN A 131 -4.51 7.51 20.19
CA GLN A 131 -4.26 7.58 18.75
C GLN A 131 -5.55 7.81 17.95
N ASP A 132 -6.71 7.82 18.62
CA ASP A 132 -8.01 8.10 18.04
C ASP A 132 -8.23 9.61 17.88
N ILE A 133 -8.74 10.02 16.71
CA ILE A 133 -9.16 11.40 16.45
C ILE A 133 -10.65 11.35 16.13
N ALA A 134 -11.46 11.88 17.04
CA ALA A 134 -12.88 12.05 16.82
C ALA A 134 -13.16 13.36 16.06
N GLY A 135 -14.05 13.30 15.09
CA GLY A 135 -14.49 14.46 14.32
C GLY A 135 -15.67 14.12 13.42
N SER A 136 -16.15 15.12 12.70
CA SER A 136 -17.30 14.99 11.80
C SER A 136 -17.01 15.75 10.52
N LEU A 137 -16.92 15.02 9.41
CA LEU A 137 -16.95 15.60 8.07
C LEU A 137 -18.36 16.12 7.72
N PRO A 138 -18.53 16.91 6.65
CA PRO A 138 -19.85 17.26 6.14
C PRO A 138 -20.65 16.01 5.72
N SER A 139 -21.92 15.89 6.16
CA SER A 139 -22.80 14.76 5.82
C SER A 139 -23.49 14.89 4.46
N VAL A 140 -23.59 16.12 3.95
CA VAL A 140 -24.23 16.46 2.67
C VAL A 140 -23.34 17.41 1.87
N ALA A 141 -23.66 17.55 0.58
CA ALA A 141 -23.09 18.60 -0.26
C ALA A 141 -23.27 19.97 0.43
N GLN A 142 -22.20 20.75 0.51
CA GLN A 142 -22.30 22.10 1.06
C GLN A 142 -22.89 23.07 0.02
N GLN A 143 -23.57 24.13 0.47
CA GLN A 143 -24.32 25.08 -0.37
C GLN A 143 -23.58 25.51 -1.65
N GLY A 144 -24.26 25.39 -2.80
CA GLY A 144 -23.74 25.62 -4.16
C GLY A 144 -24.10 24.45 -5.09
N GLU A 145 -24.00 24.64 -6.41
CA GLU A 145 -24.14 23.49 -7.33
C GLU A 145 -22.96 22.51 -7.11
N PRO A 146 -23.22 21.19 -7.08
CA PRO A 146 -22.17 20.18 -6.96
C PRO A 146 -21.09 20.42 -8.01
N VAL A 147 -19.83 20.39 -7.61
CA VAL A 147 -18.74 20.37 -8.59
C VAL A 147 -18.62 18.92 -9.08
N THR A 148 -19.33 18.64 -10.16
CA THR A 148 -19.31 17.34 -10.83
C THR A 148 -17.92 17.11 -11.44
N PRO A 149 -17.21 16.01 -11.15
CA PRO A 149 -15.88 15.77 -11.71
C PRO A 149 -15.89 15.79 -13.23
N GLY A 150 -14.82 16.30 -13.84
CA GLY A 150 -14.79 16.71 -15.25
C GLY A 150 -15.16 15.63 -16.27
N ASP A 151 -14.95 14.36 -15.97
CA ASP A 151 -15.29 13.21 -16.83
C ASP A 151 -16.50 12.39 -16.34
N THR A 152 -17.09 12.72 -15.18
CA THR A 152 -18.26 11.97 -14.68
C THR A 152 -19.50 12.11 -15.54
N ALA A 153 -19.57 13.13 -16.39
CA ALA A 153 -20.63 13.28 -17.38
C ALA A 153 -20.53 12.25 -18.53
N GLU A 154 -19.35 11.66 -18.76
CA GLU A 154 -19.11 10.69 -19.83
C GLU A 154 -19.43 9.24 -19.42
N ALA A 155 -19.52 8.96 -18.11
CA ALA A 155 -19.81 7.63 -17.55
C ALA A 155 -21.22 7.55 -16.96
N ALA A 156 -21.99 6.51 -17.31
CA ALA A 156 -23.28 6.26 -16.69
C ALA A 156 -23.13 6.08 -15.16
N ALA A 157 -24.09 6.59 -14.38
CA ALA A 157 -24.03 6.54 -12.91
C ALA A 157 -23.89 5.12 -12.35
N GLY A 158 -24.49 4.13 -13.03
CA GLY A 158 -24.43 2.71 -12.69
C GLY A 158 -23.22 1.96 -13.23
N ASP A 159 -22.30 2.63 -13.94
CA ASP A 159 -21.09 2.02 -14.52
C ASP A 159 -19.82 2.40 -13.75
N TRP A 160 -18.78 1.60 -13.95
CA TRP A 160 -17.42 1.78 -13.44
C TRP A 160 -16.41 1.50 -14.56
N PRO A 161 -16.25 2.41 -15.54
CA PRO A 161 -15.51 2.12 -16.77
C PRO A 161 -13.98 2.20 -16.65
N ALA A 162 -13.44 2.78 -15.57
CA ALA A 162 -12.00 2.91 -15.34
C ALA A 162 -11.62 2.41 -13.95
N TYR A 163 -10.32 2.20 -13.69
CA TYR A 163 -9.79 1.72 -12.41
C TYR A 163 -10.36 2.47 -11.21
N GLY A 164 -10.24 3.80 -11.18
CA GLY A 164 -10.82 4.66 -10.15
C GLY A 164 -12.26 5.11 -10.44
N ARG A 165 -13.04 4.30 -11.18
CA ARG A 165 -14.33 4.61 -11.84
C ARG A 165 -14.20 5.59 -13.01
N THR A 166 -13.48 6.68 -12.79
CA THR A 166 -13.18 7.75 -13.74
C THR A 166 -11.69 7.81 -14.02
N GLN A 167 -11.28 8.50 -15.09
CA GLN A 167 -9.87 8.80 -15.36
C GLN A 167 -9.30 9.82 -14.34
N PHE A 168 -10.18 10.47 -13.57
CA PHE A 168 -9.81 11.33 -12.44
C PHE A 168 -9.31 10.56 -11.22
N GLY A 169 -9.57 9.25 -11.13
CA GLY A 169 -9.06 8.42 -10.03
C GLY A 169 -9.70 8.74 -8.67
N ASP A 170 -10.95 9.19 -8.65
CA ASP A 170 -11.64 9.60 -7.41
C ASP A 170 -12.20 8.41 -6.60
N ARG A 171 -12.44 7.25 -7.24
CA ARG A 171 -13.07 6.06 -6.62
C ARG A 171 -14.42 6.39 -5.98
N PHE A 172 -15.16 7.33 -6.57
CA PHE A 172 -16.45 7.80 -6.08
C PHE A 172 -17.60 7.36 -6.97
N SER A 173 -18.58 6.68 -6.37
CA SER A 173 -19.83 6.34 -7.03
C SER A 173 -20.96 7.33 -6.68
N PRO A 174 -21.72 7.84 -7.67
CA PRO A 174 -22.88 8.69 -7.44
C PRO A 174 -24.09 7.89 -6.93
N LEU A 175 -23.99 6.56 -6.82
CA LEU A 175 -25.09 5.72 -6.37
C LEU A 175 -25.41 5.97 -4.89
N THR A 176 -26.71 5.99 -4.59
CA THR A 176 -27.25 6.31 -3.26
C THR A 176 -28.15 5.23 -2.68
N GLN A 177 -28.22 4.04 -3.30
CA GLN A 177 -29.10 2.96 -2.83
C GLN A 177 -28.61 2.40 -1.49
N ILE A 178 -27.29 2.25 -1.32
CA ILE A 178 -26.66 1.86 -0.06
C ILE A 178 -26.31 3.11 0.75
N THR A 179 -26.74 3.15 2.00
CA THR A 179 -26.64 4.31 2.91
C THR A 179 -26.25 3.84 4.31
N PRO A 180 -25.82 4.75 5.22
CA PRO A 180 -25.54 4.38 6.60
C PRO A 180 -26.70 3.68 7.32
N ALA A 181 -27.95 3.98 6.94
CA ALA A 181 -29.13 3.41 7.56
C ALA A 181 -29.39 1.94 7.17
N ASN A 182 -28.98 1.53 5.96
CA ASN A 182 -29.34 0.22 5.39
C ASN A 182 -28.15 -0.70 5.10
N VAL A 183 -26.90 -0.21 5.12
CA VAL A 183 -25.71 -1.00 4.77
C VAL A 183 -25.54 -2.26 5.62
N LYS A 184 -26.01 -2.23 6.88
CA LYS A 184 -26.05 -3.41 7.77
C LYS A 184 -26.82 -4.61 7.22
N ASN A 185 -27.67 -4.39 6.21
CA ASN A 185 -28.50 -5.41 5.59
C ASN A 185 -27.85 -6.05 4.35
N LEU A 186 -26.65 -5.62 3.94
CA LEU A 186 -25.95 -6.23 2.82
C LEU A 186 -25.76 -7.73 3.01
N LYS A 187 -25.91 -8.46 1.91
CA LYS A 187 -25.68 -9.91 1.81
C LYS A 187 -24.90 -10.20 0.54
N VAL A 188 -24.16 -11.31 0.55
CA VAL A 188 -23.58 -11.87 -0.67
C VAL A 188 -24.72 -12.14 -1.66
N ALA A 189 -24.63 -11.53 -2.84
CA ALA A 189 -25.57 -11.69 -3.94
C ALA A 189 -25.11 -12.80 -4.89
N TRP A 190 -23.81 -12.84 -5.18
CA TRP A 190 -23.18 -13.91 -5.95
C TRP A 190 -21.68 -13.97 -5.63
N THR A 191 -21.08 -15.12 -5.93
CA THR A 191 -19.63 -15.35 -5.86
C THR A 191 -19.18 -16.04 -7.14
N PHE A 192 -18.05 -15.60 -7.69
CA PHE A 192 -17.38 -16.23 -8.83
C PHE A 192 -16.01 -16.74 -8.38
N ARG A 193 -15.58 -17.89 -8.93
CA ARG A 193 -14.24 -18.44 -8.70
C ARG A 193 -13.48 -18.46 -10.01
N THR A 194 -12.33 -17.80 -10.04
CA THR A 194 -11.52 -17.69 -11.25
C THR A 194 -10.80 -19.02 -11.58
N HIS A 195 -10.59 -19.85 -10.55
CA HIS A 195 -9.76 -21.05 -10.60
C HIS A 195 -8.31 -20.78 -11.02
N ASP A 196 -7.90 -19.52 -10.94
CA ASP A 196 -6.52 -19.11 -11.09
C ASP A 196 -5.87 -19.08 -9.71
N LEU A 197 -4.97 -20.03 -9.46
CA LEU A 197 -4.38 -20.26 -8.14
C LEU A 197 -2.87 -20.42 -8.29
N LYS A 198 -2.16 -20.07 -7.21
CA LYS A 198 -0.71 -20.20 -7.14
C LYS A 198 -0.26 -21.63 -7.48
N THR A 199 0.68 -21.75 -8.41
CA THR A 199 1.37 -22.98 -8.81
C THR A 199 2.80 -23.03 -8.25
N ALA A 200 3.47 -24.17 -8.42
CA ALA A 200 4.87 -24.34 -8.01
C ALA A 200 5.88 -23.54 -8.86
N ASN A 201 5.47 -23.10 -10.05
CA ASN A 201 6.31 -22.34 -10.97
C ASN A 201 6.12 -20.82 -10.85
N ASP A 202 5.20 -20.39 -9.99
CA ASP A 202 4.89 -18.98 -9.77
C ASP A 202 5.93 -18.37 -8.82
N PRO A 203 6.17 -17.05 -8.91
CA PRO A 203 7.03 -16.35 -7.97
C PRO A 203 6.53 -16.43 -6.53
N GLY A 204 7.41 -16.05 -5.60
CA GLY A 204 7.06 -15.90 -4.19
C GLY A 204 5.87 -14.97 -4.00
N GLU A 205 5.89 -13.86 -4.73
CA GLU A 205 4.89 -12.80 -4.70
C GLU A 205 3.88 -12.94 -5.85
N ILE A 206 2.68 -13.37 -5.46
CA ILE A 206 1.49 -13.42 -6.31
C ILE A 206 0.42 -12.56 -5.61
N THR A 207 -0.13 -11.59 -6.33
CA THR A 207 -1.08 -10.63 -5.75
C THR A 207 -2.26 -10.40 -6.69
N ASP A 208 -3.47 -10.56 -6.14
CA ASP A 208 -4.71 -10.25 -6.84
C ASP A 208 -5.24 -8.90 -6.35
N GLU A 209 -4.82 -7.86 -7.06
CA GLU A 209 -5.08 -6.46 -6.72
C GLU A 209 -6.17 -5.85 -7.62
N VAL A 210 -6.90 -6.69 -8.36
CA VAL A 210 -7.80 -6.27 -9.42
C VAL A 210 -8.92 -5.39 -8.89
N THR A 211 -9.11 -4.24 -9.54
CA THR A 211 -10.37 -3.48 -9.45
C THR A 211 -11.17 -3.78 -10.72
N PRO A 212 -12.25 -4.57 -10.64
CA PRO A 212 -13.07 -4.85 -11.82
C PRO A 212 -13.64 -3.56 -12.43
N ILE A 213 -13.81 -3.56 -13.75
CA ILE A 213 -14.55 -2.49 -14.44
C ILE A 213 -15.90 -3.02 -14.92
N LYS A 214 -16.95 -2.23 -14.78
CA LYS A 214 -18.31 -2.56 -15.23
C LYS A 214 -18.74 -1.56 -16.27
N ILE A 215 -19.01 -2.04 -17.48
CA ILE A 215 -19.48 -1.22 -18.60
C ILE A 215 -20.75 -1.86 -19.13
N ARG A 216 -21.83 -1.06 -19.24
CA ARG A 216 -23.12 -1.51 -19.75
C ARG A 216 -23.63 -2.76 -19.00
N ASP A 217 -23.60 -3.92 -19.65
CA ASP A 217 -24.14 -5.19 -19.17
C ASP A 217 -23.03 -6.20 -18.81
N THR A 218 -21.76 -5.78 -18.74
CA THR A 218 -20.63 -6.70 -18.56
C THR A 218 -19.64 -6.18 -17.50
N LEU A 219 -19.17 -7.10 -16.66
CA LEU A 219 -18.12 -6.88 -15.66
C LEU A 219 -16.83 -7.56 -16.13
N TYR A 220 -15.72 -6.83 -16.18
CA TYR A 220 -14.42 -7.33 -16.62
C TYR A 220 -13.42 -7.35 -15.47
N LEU A 221 -12.65 -8.43 -15.37
CA LEU A 221 -11.58 -8.57 -14.37
C LEU A 221 -10.48 -9.49 -14.89
N CYS A 222 -9.25 -9.21 -14.49
CA CYS A 222 -8.10 -10.08 -14.69
C CYS A 222 -7.73 -10.80 -13.39
N THR A 223 -6.83 -11.78 -13.50
CA THR A 223 -6.25 -12.53 -12.37
C THR A 223 -4.73 -12.37 -12.35
N PRO A 224 -4.00 -12.93 -11.36
CA PRO A 224 -2.54 -12.85 -11.33
C PRO A 224 -1.84 -13.39 -12.58
N HIS A 225 -2.35 -14.45 -13.22
CA HIS A 225 -1.84 -14.93 -14.52
C HIS A 225 -2.39 -14.15 -15.74
N GLN A 226 -2.98 -12.97 -15.50
CA GLN A 226 -3.65 -12.11 -16.46
C GLN A 226 -4.74 -12.80 -17.30
N ILE A 227 -5.38 -13.82 -16.74
CA ILE A 227 -6.57 -14.41 -17.36
C ILE A 227 -7.70 -13.39 -17.25
N LEU A 228 -8.23 -12.94 -18.38
CA LEU A 228 -9.31 -11.98 -18.44
C LEU A 228 -10.66 -12.71 -18.49
N PHE A 229 -11.57 -12.29 -17.62
CA PHE A 229 -12.93 -12.78 -17.57
C PHE A 229 -13.90 -11.64 -17.87
N ALA A 230 -14.94 -11.95 -18.63
CA ALA A 230 -16.15 -11.15 -18.71
C ALA A 230 -17.29 -11.89 -18.02
N LEU A 231 -17.95 -11.22 -17.07
CA LEU A 231 -19.02 -11.76 -16.27
C LEU A 231 -20.33 -10.98 -16.50
N ASP A 232 -21.45 -11.66 -16.35
CA ASP A 232 -22.75 -11.03 -16.15
C ASP A 232 -22.76 -10.35 -14.75
N PRO A 233 -22.99 -9.03 -14.67
CA PRO A 233 -22.90 -8.29 -13.42
C PRO A 233 -24.04 -8.61 -12.44
N ALA A 234 -25.17 -9.15 -12.90
CA ALA A 234 -26.29 -9.47 -12.01
C ALA A 234 -26.09 -10.83 -11.31
N THR A 235 -25.39 -11.76 -11.96
CA THR A 235 -25.33 -13.17 -11.54
C THR A 235 -23.92 -13.70 -11.30
N GLY A 236 -22.87 -12.99 -11.74
CA GLY A 236 -21.49 -13.47 -11.70
C GLY A 236 -21.18 -14.59 -12.70
N LYS A 237 -22.11 -14.91 -13.62
CA LYS A 237 -21.90 -15.96 -14.63
C LYS A 237 -20.88 -15.49 -15.67
N GLN A 238 -19.91 -16.36 -15.97
CA GLN A 238 -18.95 -16.11 -17.03
C GLN A 238 -19.64 -16.03 -18.40
N LYS A 239 -19.43 -14.92 -19.12
CA LYS A 239 -19.79 -14.75 -20.53
C LYS A 239 -18.70 -15.32 -21.42
N TRP A 240 -17.46 -14.89 -21.22
CA TRP A 240 -16.27 -15.40 -21.92
C TRP A 240 -15.03 -15.31 -21.03
N LYS A 241 -13.97 -16.01 -21.47
CA LYS A 241 -12.65 -16.04 -20.81
C LYS A 241 -11.57 -15.97 -21.89
N PHE A 242 -10.54 -15.17 -21.66
CA PHE A 242 -9.32 -15.12 -22.46
C PHE A 242 -8.11 -15.42 -21.58
N ASP A 243 -7.26 -16.34 -22.03
CA ASP A 243 -6.02 -16.70 -21.35
C ASP A 243 -4.83 -16.28 -22.22
N PRO A 244 -4.06 -15.26 -21.82
CA PRO A 244 -2.96 -14.72 -22.61
C PRO A 244 -1.74 -15.63 -22.71
N LYS A 245 -1.72 -16.75 -21.96
CA LYS A 245 -0.58 -17.68 -21.87
C LYS A 245 0.74 -16.97 -21.60
N ILE A 246 0.75 -16.13 -20.56
CA ILE A 246 1.95 -15.38 -20.20
C ILE A 246 3.14 -16.30 -19.92
N LYS A 247 4.34 -15.82 -20.26
CA LYS A 247 5.59 -16.48 -19.87
C LYS A 247 6.01 -15.97 -18.51
N TYR A 248 6.15 -16.87 -17.54
CA TYR A 248 6.56 -16.52 -16.19
C TYR A 248 7.47 -17.59 -15.61
N ASN A 249 8.18 -17.23 -14.55
CA ASN A 249 9.00 -18.15 -13.79
C ASN A 249 9.16 -17.65 -12.33
N PRO A 250 9.72 -18.47 -11.42
CA PRO A 250 9.82 -18.10 -10.00
C PRO A 250 10.69 -16.86 -9.70
N SER A 251 11.44 -16.33 -10.67
CA SER A 251 12.28 -15.14 -10.50
C SER A 251 11.57 -13.82 -10.80
N PHE A 252 10.31 -13.84 -11.24
CA PHE A 252 9.52 -12.62 -11.41
C PHE A 252 9.43 -11.90 -10.05
N GLN A 253 9.52 -10.56 -10.06
CA GLN A 253 9.31 -9.80 -8.83
C GLN A 253 7.85 -9.91 -8.42
N HIS A 254 6.93 -9.66 -9.35
CA HIS A 254 5.51 -9.65 -9.07
C HIS A 254 4.69 -10.38 -10.12
N MET A 255 3.84 -11.31 -9.70
CA MET A 255 2.73 -11.76 -10.53
C MET A 255 1.44 -11.06 -10.07
N THR A 256 1.14 -9.93 -10.70
CA THR A 256 0.13 -8.97 -10.24
C THR A 256 -0.76 -8.51 -11.39
N CYS A 257 -2.07 -8.43 -11.11
CA CYS A 257 -2.99 -7.68 -11.96
C CYS A 257 -3.82 -6.69 -11.13
N ARG A 258 -3.82 -5.41 -11.54
CA ARG A 258 -4.65 -4.36 -10.93
C ARG A 258 -5.92 -4.02 -11.71
N GLY A 259 -6.02 -4.46 -12.97
CA GLY A 259 -7.20 -4.20 -13.80
C GLY A 259 -6.91 -4.17 -15.28
N VAL A 260 -7.92 -3.76 -16.03
CA VAL A 260 -7.91 -3.57 -17.48
C VAL A 260 -8.49 -2.20 -17.82
N SER A 261 -8.28 -1.74 -19.04
CA SER A 261 -8.86 -0.49 -19.54
C SER A 261 -9.82 -0.73 -20.69
N TYR A 262 -10.88 0.08 -20.75
CA TYR A 262 -11.86 0.03 -21.83
C TYR A 262 -11.67 1.19 -22.81
N ALA A 263 -11.96 0.93 -24.08
CA ALA A 263 -12.02 1.95 -25.11
C ALA A 263 -13.16 1.66 -26.08
N GLU A 264 -13.85 2.70 -26.52
CA GLU A 264 -14.79 2.60 -27.62
C GLU A 264 -14.47 3.65 -28.66
N THR A 265 -14.29 3.22 -29.89
CA THR A 265 -13.86 4.08 -30.99
C THR A 265 -14.88 3.95 -32.12
N PRO A 266 -15.49 5.04 -32.62
CA PRO A 266 -16.54 4.93 -33.65
C PRO A 266 -16.05 4.15 -34.87
N ALA A 267 -16.92 3.35 -35.49
CA ALA A 267 -16.54 2.57 -36.67
C ALA A 267 -15.96 3.47 -37.76
N VAL A 268 -14.78 3.12 -38.29
CA VAL A 268 -14.21 3.83 -39.45
C VAL A 268 -15.02 3.41 -40.68
N ALA A 269 -15.65 4.37 -41.36
CA ALA A 269 -16.27 4.08 -42.65
C ALA A 269 -15.18 3.54 -43.61
N PRO A 270 -15.42 2.46 -44.36
CA PRO A 270 -14.43 1.94 -45.29
C PRO A 270 -14.03 3.07 -46.25
N VAL A 271 -12.74 3.41 -46.24
CA VAL A 271 -12.18 4.36 -47.20
C VAL A 271 -12.33 3.70 -48.55
N ALA A 272 -13.24 4.22 -49.39
CA ALA A 272 -13.31 3.80 -50.78
C ALA A 272 -11.92 4.05 -51.37
N ALA A 273 -11.27 2.99 -51.84
CA ALA A 273 -10.01 3.11 -52.56
C ALA A 273 -10.22 4.16 -53.67
N GLU A 274 -9.50 5.28 -53.58
CA GLU A 274 -9.43 6.20 -54.70
C GLU A 274 -8.91 5.41 -55.89
N ALA A 275 -9.77 5.26 -56.91
CA ALA A 275 -9.41 4.65 -58.16
C ALA A 275 -8.44 5.58 -58.88
N ASP A 276 -7.14 5.37 -58.62
CA ASP A 276 -6.08 5.96 -59.40
C ASP A 276 -6.12 5.32 -60.79
N ASN A 277 -6.83 5.96 -61.72
CA ASN A 277 -6.90 5.59 -63.12
C ASN A 277 -5.57 5.92 -63.81
N THR A 278 -4.54 5.11 -63.58
CA THR A 278 -3.41 4.99 -64.51
C THR A 278 -3.14 3.53 -64.80
N ALA A 279 -3.43 3.15 -66.04
CA ALA A 279 -3.29 1.79 -66.54
C ALA A 279 -1.82 1.42 -66.73
N ALA A 280 -1.36 0.38 -66.02
CA ALA A 280 -0.35 -0.56 -66.49
C ALA A 280 -0.57 -1.89 -65.77
N ALA A 281 -0.94 -2.92 -66.53
CA ALA A 281 -1.26 -4.25 -66.04
C ALA A 281 -0.03 -4.96 -65.45
N THR A 282 -0.12 -5.36 -64.19
CA THR A 282 0.70 -6.42 -63.60
C THR A 282 -0.19 -7.35 -62.75
N ASP A 283 -0.17 -8.64 -63.08
CA ASP A 283 -0.87 -9.72 -62.37
C ASP A 283 -0.22 -10.01 -61.01
N ALA A 284 -0.36 -9.09 -60.05
CA ALA A 284 -0.09 -9.35 -58.64
C ALA A 284 -1.41 -9.69 -57.92
N PRO A 285 -1.46 -10.74 -57.07
CA PRO A 285 -2.65 -10.98 -56.27
C PRO A 285 -2.92 -9.77 -55.38
N ALA A 286 -4.13 -9.23 -55.47
CA ALA A 286 -4.59 -8.14 -54.62
C ALA A 286 -4.32 -8.52 -53.15
N ALA A 287 -3.62 -7.64 -52.42
CA ALA A 287 -3.51 -7.77 -50.99
C ALA A 287 -4.93 -7.87 -50.41
N PRO A 288 -5.21 -8.83 -49.50
CA PRO A 288 -6.53 -8.95 -48.92
C PRO A 288 -6.90 -7.61 -48.29
N ALA A 289 -8.09 -7.11 -48.63
CA ALA A 289 -8.65 -5.92 -48.01
C ALA A 289 -8.58 -6.06 -46.49
N ALA A 290 -8.13 -5.01 -45.80
CA ALA A 290 -8.12 -4.98 -44.34
C ALA A 290 -9.52 -5.39 -43.81
N PRO A 291 -9.62 -6.31 -42.85
CA PRO A 291 -10.90 -6.68 -42.26
C PRO A 291 -11.64 -5.43 -41.78
N ALA A 292 -12.96 -5.39 -41.96
CA ALA A 292 -13.79 -4.37 -41.32
C ALA A 292 -13.51 -4.34 -39.81
N ASP A 293 -13.42 -3.14 -39.20
CA ASP A 293 -13.02 -2.91 -37.81
C ASP A 293 -13.90 -3.72 -36.82
N ASP A 294 -13.43 -4.93 -36.50
CA ASP A 294 -14.09 -5.97 -35.69
C ASP A 294 -13.99 -5.70 -34.19
N CYS A 295 -13.42 -4.56 -33.81
CA CYS A 295 -13.06 -4.27 -32.42
C CYS A 295 -13.49 -2.85 -32.00
N THR A 296 -14.70 -2.42 -32.37
CA THR A 296 -15.21 -1.07 -32.03
C THR A 296 -15.13 -0.77 -30.52
N ALA A 297 -15.46 -1.76 -29.68
CA ALA A 297 -15.28 -1.74 -28.23
C ALA A 297 -14.17 -2.70 -27.83
N ARG A 298 -13.17 -2.21 -27.08
CA ARG A 298 -11.94 -2.92 -26.76
C ARG A 298 -11.68 -2.95 -25.26
N ILE A 299 -11.11 -4.07 -24.80
CA ILE A 299 -10.45 -4.19 -23.51
C ILE A 299 -8.94 -4.29 -23.76
N PHE A 300 -8.18 -3.44 -23.07
CA PHE A 300 -6.72 -3.47 -23.03
C PHE A 300 -6.25 -4.21 -21.79
N LEU A 301 -5.54 -5.31 -22.01
CA LEU A 301 -4.99 -6.19 -20.99
C LEU A 301 -3.45 -6.07 -20.98
N PRO A 302 -2.86 -5.39 -19.99
CA PRO A 302 -1.42 -5.45 -19.75
C PRO A 302 -1.02 -6.81 -19.16
N THR A 303 0.16 -7.32 -19.52
CA THR A 303 0.67 -8.60 -19.02
C THR A 303 2.09 -8.49 -18.46
N ASN A 304 2.39 -9.18 -17.35
CA ASN A 304 3.72 -9.10 -16.70
C ASN A 304 4.87 -9.66 -17.55
N ASP A 305 4.58 -10.36 -18.65
CA ASP A 305 5.60 -10.76 -19.64
C ASP A 305 5.90 -9.68 -20.69
N GLY A 306 5.52 -8.43 -20.41
CA GLY A 306 5.87 -7.27 -21.22
C GLY A 306 5.03 -7.11 -22.49
N ARG A 307 3.74 -7.46 -22.46
CA ARG A 307 2.82 -7.22 -23.59
C ARG A 307 1.64 -6.33 -23.19
N LEU A 308 1.05 -5.72 -24.21
CA LEU A 308 -0.28 -5.12 -24.13
C LEU A 308 -1.18 -5.78 -25.18
N ILE A 309 -2.26 -6.41 -24.72
CA ILE A 309 -3.19 -7.16 -25.58
C ILE A 309 -4.50 -6.39 -25.71
N ALA A 310 -5.00 -6.26 -26.94
CA ALA A 310 -6.29 -5.67 -27.23
C ALA A 310 -7.31 -6.75 -27.60
N LEU A 311 -8.45 -6.77 -26.91
CA LEU A 311 -9.51 -7.77 -27.07
C LEU A 311 -10.84 -7.09 -27.36
N ASN A 312 -11.68 -7.70 -28.19
CA ASN A 312 -13.05 -7.28 -28.39
C ASN A 312 -13.81 -7.44 -27.06
N ALA A 313 -14.45 -6.37 -26.60
CA ALA A 313 -15.12 -6.34 -25.30
C ALA A 313 -16.32 -7.30 -25.21
N ASP A 314 -16.99 -7.58 -26.33
CA ASP A 314 -18.20 -8.41 -26.37
C ASP A 314 -17.86 -9.90 -26.55
N THR A 315 -16.84 -10.24 -27.35
CA THR A 315 -16.50 -11.63 -27.71
C THR A 315 -15.28 -12.20 -26.98
N GLY A 316 -14.36 -11.35 -26.53
CA GLY A 316 -13.06 -11.76 -25.98
C GLY A 316 -12.04 -12.20 -27.04
N GLU A 317 -12.33 -12.01 -28.33
CA GLU A 317 -11.39 -12.30 -29.42
C GLU A 317 -10.34 -11.19 -29.56
N LEU A 318 -9.16 -11.52 -30.10
CA LEU A 318 -8.09 -10.54 -30.34
C LEU A 318 -8.54 -9.49 -31.35
N CYS A 319 -8.26 -8.22 -31.07
CA CYS A 319 -8.40 -7.16 -32.06
C CYS A 319 -7.27 -7.31 -33.10
N HIS A 320 -7.48 -8.07 -34.17
CA HIS A 320 -6.43 -8.41 -35.13
C HIS A 320 -5.75 -7.19 -35.79
N GLY A 321 -6.46 -6.06 -35.90
CA GLY A 321 -5.92 -4.79 -36.42
C GLY A 321 -5.02 -4.00 -35.46
N PHE A 322 -4.88 -4.43 -34.21
CA PHE A 322 -4.04 -3.76 -33.21
C PHE A 322 -2.65 -4.39 -33.15
N ALA A 323 -1.61 -3.58 -33.36
CA ALA A 323 -0.20 -3.97 -33.30
C ALA A 323 0.08 -5.26 -34.10
N ASN A 324 0.75 -6.25 -33.49
CA ASN A 324 1.00 -7.54 -34.12
C ASN A 324 -0.11 -8.51 -33.74
N ASN A 325 -1.18 -8.56 -34.56
CA ASN A 325 -2.28 -9.51 -34.43
C ASN A 325 -2.98 -9.48 -33.04
N GLY A 326 -3.22 -8.27 -32.53
CA GLY A 326 -3.86 -8.02 -31.23
C GLY A 326 -2.92 -7.87 -30.05
N ALA A 327 -1.60 -8.03 -30.24
CA ALA A 327 -0.62 -7.91 -29.17
C ALA A 327 0.53 -6.95 -29.53
N LEU A 328 0.89 -6.11 -28.57
CA LEU A 328 2.02 -5.19 -28.63
C LEU A 328 3.14 -5.67 -27.70
N ASP A 329 4.38 -5.72 -28.21
CA ASP A 329 5.58 -6.03 -27.42
C ASP A 329 6.13 -4.74 -26.77
N LEU A 330 6.09 -4.68 -25.44
CA LEU A 330 6.57 -3.53 -24.67
C LEU A 330 8.06 -3.63 -24.33
N SER A 331 8.76 -4.71 -24.72
CA SER A 331 10.22 -4.81 -24.61
C SER A 331 10.96 -4.05 -25.72
N ASP A 332 10.25 -3.56 -26.73
CA ASP A 332 10.85 -2.84 -27.85
C ASP A 332 11.52 -1.53 -27.42
N GLY A 333 12.77 -1.37 -27.86
CA GLY A 333 13.65 -0.27 -27.47
C GLY A 333 14.35 -0.44 -26.11
N MET A 334 14.03 -1.48 -25.33
CA MET A 334 14.61 -1.67 -23.99
C MET A 334 16.06 -2.16 -24.03
N PRO A 335 16.91 -1.72 -23.07
CA PRO A 335 18.29 -2.18 -22.94
C PRO A 335 18.39 -3.63 -22.42
N MET A 336 17.40 -4.09 -21.66
CA MET A 336 17.24 -5.48 -21.22
C MET A 336 15.85 -5.99 -21.59
N LYS A 337 15.76 -7.20 -22.16
CA LYS A 337 14.50 -7.83 -22.63
C LYS A 337 14.21 -9.17 -21.93
N ARG A 338 14.54 -9.29 -20.65
CA ARG A 338 14.30 -10.52 -19.88
C ARG A 338 12.87 -10.52 -19.34
N ASP A 339 12.14 -11.61 -19.55
CA ASP A 339 10.79 -11.79 -18.99
C ASP A 339 10.81 -11.57 -17.46
N GLY A 340 9.85 -10.80 -16.95
CA GLY A 340 9.71 -10.48 -15.52
C GLY A 340 10.55 -9.31 -15.02
N PHE A 341 11.32 -8.64 -15.90
CA PHE A 341 12.08 -7.44 -15.54
C PHE A 341 11.38 -6.13 -15.90
N TYR A 342 10.41 -6.19 -16.80
CA TYR A 342 9.51 -5.09 -17.11
C TYR A 342 8.08 -5.62 -17.03
N GLU A 343 7.36 -5.23 -15.99
CA GLU A 343 6.08 -5.82 -15.62
C GLU A 343 4.97 -4.74 -15.64
N PRO A 344 4.21 -4.62 -16.74
CA PRO A 344 2.97 -3.87 -16.80
C PRO A 344 1.91 -4.44 -15.85
N THR A 345 1.93 -4.02 -14.59
CA THR A 345 1.06 -4.53 -13.52
C THR A 345 -0.30 -3.80 -13.44
N SER A 346 -0.39 -2.61 -14.05
CA SER A 346 -1.52 -1.70 -13.91
C SER A 346 -2.18 -1.33 -15.25
N PRO A 347 -3.50 -1.07 -15.26
CA PRO A 347 -4.22 -0.70 -16.47
C PRO A 347 -3.72 0.63 -17.07
N PRO A 348 -3.63 0.76 -18.41
CA PRO A 348 -3.18 1.98 -19.06
C PRO A 348 -4.23 3.09 -19.03
N VAL A 349 -3.82 4.35 -19.14
CA VAL A 349 -4.74 5.44 -19.44
C VAL A 349 -5.14 5.35 -20.91
N VAL A 350 -6.44 5.53 -21.20
CA VAL A 350 -6.94 5.50 -22.57
C VAL A 350 -7.62 6.82 -22.89
N THR A 351 -7.17 7.46 -23.96
CA THR A 351 -7.79 8.65 -24.55
C THR A 351 -8.53 8.28 -25.83
N LYS A 352 -9.14 9.26 -26.50
CA LYS A 352 -9.78 9.06 -27.81
C LYS A 352 -8.79 8.69 -28.91
N LYS A 353 -7.48 8.93 -28.72
CA LYS A 353 -6.44 8.73 -29.73
C LYS A 353 -5.39 7.71 -29.31
N ALA A 354 -5.11 7.60 -28.01
CA ALA A 354 -3.95 6.87 -27.53
C ALA A 354 -4.27 5.96 -26.34
N VAL A 355 -3.58 4.84 -26.26
CA VAL A 355 -3.40 4.05 -25.05
C VAL A 355 -2.00 4.36 -24.50
N ILE A 356 -1.95 4.88 -23.28
CA ILE A 356 -0.74 5.38 -22.62
C ILE A 356 -0.39 4.45 -21.46
N ILE A 357 0.81 3.86 -21.51
CA ILE A 357 1.21 2.79 -20.60
C ILE A 357 2.64 2.96 -20.08
N SER A 358 2.81 2.58 -18.82
CA SER A 358 4.07 2.46 -18.08
C SER A 358 4.13 1.06 -17.46
N GLY A 359 5.23 0.69 -16.82
CA GLY A 359 5.38 -0.60 -16.17
C GLY A 359 6.32 -0.54 -14.98
N ALA A 360 6.23 -1.55 -14.12
CA ALA A 360 7.23 -1.81 -13.10
C ALA A 360 8.53 -2.29 -13.75
N VAL A 361 9.64 -1.96 -13.13
CA VAL A 361 10.99 -2.44 -13.45
C VAL A 361 11.49 -3.13 -12.21
N THR A 362 12.26 -4.22 -12.34
CA THR A 362 12.67 -4.97 -11.15
C THR A 362 13.43 -4.11 -10.13
N ASP A 363 13.01 -4.20 -8.88
CA ASP A 363 13.61 -3.38 -7.84
C ASP A 363 14.89 -4.03 -7.30
N ASN A 364 15.91 -3.21 -7.05
CA ASN A 364 17.15 -3.57 -6.38
C ASN A 364 17.95 -4.73 -6.98
N TYR A 365 17.73 -5.09 -8.25
CA TYR A 365 18.45 -6.20 -8.86
C TYR A 365 19.82 -5.78 -9.41
N SER A 366 19.88 -4.75 -10.25
CA SER A 366 21.13 -4.30 -10.88
C SER A 366 21.06 -2.85 -11.38
N THR A 367 22.20 -2.32 -11.85
CA THR A 367 22.29 -1.02 -12.53
C THR A 367 22.09 -1.11 -14.05
N HIS A 368 21.60 -2.25 -14.56
CA HIS A 368 21.35 -2.47 -15.98
C HIS A 368 20.08 -3.29 -16.21
N GLU A 369 18.94 -2.64 -16.05
CA GLU A 369 17.58 -3.16 -16.12
C GLU A 369 16.79 -2.45 -17.23
N PRO A 370 15.58 -2.91 -17.59
CA PRO A 370 14.73 -2.19 -18.53
C PRO A 370 14.53 -0.72 -18.14
N SER A 371 14.17 0.09 -19.13
CA SER A 371 13.77 1.47 -18.91
C SER A 371 12.36 1.52 -18.30
N GLY A 372 12.15 2.41 -17.34
CA GLY A 372 10.84 2.84 -16.85
C GLY A 372 10.03 3.73 -17.80
N VAL A 373 10.41 3.80 -19.09
CA VAL A 373 9.77 4.64 -20.12
C VAL A 373 8.24 4.54 -20.14
N THR A 374 7.59 5.70 -20.21
CA THR A 374 6.15 5.82 -20.48
C THR A 374 5.91 6.02 -21.97
N ARG A 375 4.95 5.30 -22.55
CA ARG A 375 4.72 5.30 -24.00
C ARG A 375 3.25 5.44 -24.34
N ALA A 376 2.98 6.13 -25.44
CA ALA A 376 1.65 6.19 -26.03
C ALA A 376 1.62 5.52 -27.38
N PHE A 377 0.59 4.71 -27.59
CA PHE A 377 0.32 4.02 -28.84
C PHE A 377 -1.04 4.43 -29.37
N ASP A 378 -1.18 4.50 -30.69
CA ASP A 378 -2.47 4.74 -31.33
C ASP A 378 -3.49 3.69 -30.87
N VAL A 379 -4.64 4.15 -30.40
CA VAL A 379 -5.65 3.31 -29.72
C VAL A 379 -6.23 2.23 -30.64
N ARG A 380 -6.16 2.38 -31.97
CA ARG A 380 -6.68 1.38 -32.92
C ARG A 380 -5.59 0.48 -33.47
N THR A 381 -4.47 1.07 -33.86
CA THR A 381 -3.41 0.40 -34.63
C THR A 381 -2.26 -0.08 -33.75
N GLY A 382 -2.13 0.42 -32.53
CA GLY A 382 -1.00 0.11 -31.65
C GLY A 382 0.33 0.72 -32.10
N LYS A 383 0.32 1.64 -33.06
CA LYS A 383 1.53 2.34 -33.53
C LYS A 383 2.06 3.29 -32.45
N LEU A 384 3.36 3.24 -32.15
CA LEU A 384 4.01 4.18 -31.22
C LEU A 384 3.83 5.62 -31.71
N LEU A 385 3.27 6.48 -30.85
CA LEU A 385 3.04 7.90 -31.09
C LEU A 385 4.14 8.76 -30.46
N TRP A 386 4.43 8.49 -29.19
CA TRP A 386 5.46 9.18 -28.42
C TRP A 386 5.97 8.29 -27.28
N ALA A 387 7.17 8.61 -26.79
CA ALA A 387 7.76 8.04 -25.58
C ALA A 387 8.18 9.17 -24.63
N PHE A 388 8.26 8.89 -23.34
CA PHE A 388 8.89 9.72 -22.32
C PHE A 388 9.82 8.84 -21.48
N ASP A 389 11.11 8.90 -21.76
CA ASP A 389 12.17 8.20 -21.01
C ASP A 389 12.84 9.17 -20.03
N ALA A 390 12.52 9.01 -18.75
CA ALA A 390 13.01 9.86 -17.67
C ALA A 390 14.55 9.88 -17.53
N GLY A 391 15.25 8.86 -18.04
CA GLY A 391 16.70 8.78 -17.99
C GLY A 391 17.40 9.45 -19.18
N ASN A 392 16.67 9.78 -20.25
CA ASN A 392 17.23 10.34 -21.48
C ASN A 392 17.36 11.89 -21.38
N PRO A 393 18.52 12.48 -21.77
CA PRO A 393 18.65 13.93 -21.96
C PRO A 393 17.57 14.56 -22.85
N ASP A 394 17.11 13.86 -23.89
CA ASP A 394 15.88 14.16 -24.63
C ASP A 394 14.82 13.09 -24.31
N PRO A 395 13.94 13.32 -23.32
CA PRO A 395 12.98 12.32 -22.89
C PRO A 395 12.05 11.83 -24.00
N ASN A 396 11.82 12.62 -25.05
CA ASN A 396 10.91 12.28 -26.14
C ASN A 396 11.60 11.65 -27.36
N GLU A 397 12.90 11.34 -27.29
CA GLU A 397 13.61 10.62 -28.33
C GLU A 397 13.01 9.21 -28.51
N LEU A 398 12.63 8.88 -29.75
CA LEU A 398 12.07 7.57 -30.09
C LEU A 398 13.19 6.55 -30.34
N PRO A 399 12.96 5.26 -29.98
CA PRO A 399 13.92 4.21 -30.24
C PRO A 399 14.17 4.04 -31.75
N SER A 400 15.41 3.74 -32.09
CA SER A 400 15.85 3.52 -33.47
C SER A 400 16.90 2.41 -33.53
N ALA A 401 17.42 2.11 -34.73
CA ALA A 401 18.49 1.12 -34.88
C ALA A 401 19.76 1.47 -34.08
N THR A 402 19.96 2.75 -33.74
CA THR A 402 21.14 3.24 -33.02
C THR A 402 20.82 3.83 -31.65
N HIS A 403 19.54 3.91 -31.28
CA HIS A 403 19.09 4.50 -30.03
C HIS A 403 18.17 3.52 -29.28
N GLN A 404 18.54 3.20 -28.05
CA GLN A 404 17.72 2.45 -27.08
C GLN A 404 17.37 3.36 -25.92
N TYR A 405 16.30 3.02 -25.21
CA TYR A 405 15.97 3.67 -23.95
C TYR A 405 17.06 3.45 -22.90
N VAL A 406 17.09 4.35 -21.92
CA VAL A 406 18.09 4.39 -20.85
C VAL A 406 17.77 3.35 -19.79
N ALA A 407 18.75 2.51 -19.48
CA ALA A 407 18.62 1.51 -18.42
C ALA A 407 18.30 2.16 -17.08
N ASN A 408 17.40 1.53 -16.32
CA ASN A 408 17.03 1.95 -14.98
C ASN A 408 16.49 3.39 -14.91
N SER A 409 15.91 3.92 -15.99
CA SER A 409 15.18 5.19 -15.88
C SER A 409 14.03 5.03 -14.86
N PRO A 410 13.69 6.08 -14.09
CA PRO A 410 12.56 6.06 -13.18
C PRO A 410 11.29 5.50 -13.84
N ASN A 411 10.63 4.57 -13.17
CA ASN A 411 9.46 3.86 -13.69
C ASN A 411 8.14 4.47 -13.17
N SER A 412 7.02 3.92 -13.64
CA SER A 412 5.70 4.15 -13.07
C SER A 412 4.93 2.84 -13.16
N TRP A 413 4.68 2.23 -12.01
CA TRP A 413 4.10 0.90 -11.91
C TRP A 413 2.59 0.91 -11.63
N ILE A 414 2.02 2.07 -11.29
CA ILE A 414 0.60 2.25 -10.99
C ILE A 414 -0.14 3.05 -12.07
N THR A 415 -1.47 2.97 -12.08
CA THR A 415 -2.34 3.72 -13.00
C THR A 415 -2.15 5.23 -12.86
N ALA A 416 -1.98 5.93 -13.98
CA ALA A 416 -1.96 7.40 -14.04
C ALA A 416 -3.39 8.00 -14.03
N SER A 417 -3.49 9.31 -13.82
CA SER A 417 -4.77 10.04 -13.95
C SER A 417 -4.77 10.93 -15.17
N TYR A 418 -5.95 11.22 -15.72
CA TYR A 418 -6.08 12.00 -16.95
C TYR A 418 -7.22 13.01 -16.87
N ASP A 419 -6.91 14.26 -17.21
CA ASP A 419 -7.89 15.33 -17.38
C ASP A 419 -8.03 15.64 -18.87
N ALA A 420 -9.12 15.15 -19.47
CA ALA A 420 -9.44 15.37 -20.88
C ALA A 420 -9.67 16.85 -21.23
N GLY A 421 -10.12 17.67 -20.27
CA GLY A 421 -10.35 19.11 -20.47
C GLY A 421 -9.05 19.89 -20.58
N LEU A 422 -7.98 19.42 -19.93
CA LEU A 422 -6.64 19.98 -20.03
C LEU A 422 -5.75 19.27 -21.05
N ASN A 423 -6.18 18.09 -21.53
CA ASN A 423 -5.36 17.13 -22.27
C ASN A 423 -4.06 16.75 -21.53
N GLN A 424 -4.12 16.62 -20.22
CA GLN A 424 -2.95 16.32 -19.38
C GLN A 424 -3.09 14.98 -18.67
N ILE A 425 -2.04 14.15 -18.77
CA ILE A 425 -1.88 12.92 -17.99
C ILE A 425 -0.91 13.18 -16.82
N TYR A 426 -1.24 12.65 -15.64
CA TYR A 426 -0.47 12.78 -14.41
C TYR A 426 0.07 11.42 -13.99
N ILE A 427 1.36 11.24 -14.20
CA ILE A 427 2.08 9.98 -14.01
C ILE A 427 2.81 10.04 -12.67
N PRO A 428 2.44 9.19 -11.70
CA PRO A 428 3.22 9.03 -10.47
C PRO A 428 4.50 8.25 -10.79
N THR A 429 5.65 8.81 -10.48
CA THR A 429 6.96 8.20 -10.78
C THR A 429 7.60 7.62 -9.54
N GLY A 430 8.30 6.50 -9.73
CA GLY A 430 9.20 5.91 -8.75
C GLY A 430 10.64 6.39 -8.91
N VAL A 431 11.56 5.63 -8.33
CA VAL A 431 13.00 5.92 -8.38
C VAL A 431 13.71 5.13 -9.49
N ALA A 432 14.94 5.54 -9.82
CA ALA A 432 15.86 4.73 -10.62
C ALA A 432 16.45 3.59 -9.76
N THR A 433 16.11 2.35 -10.09
CA THR A 433 16.64 1.13 -9.44
C THR A 433 18.18 1.03 -9.63
N PRO A 434 18.96 0.53 -8.66
CA PRO A 434 18.55 0.10 -7.31
C PRO A 434 18.05 1.24 -6.42
N ASP A 435 17.04 0.97 -5.61
CA ASP A 435 16.29 2.00 -4.88
C ASP A 435 17.01 2.46 -3.62
N ILE A 436 17.76 1.55 -2.99
CA ILE A 436 18.30 1.75 -1.64
C ILE A 436 19.74 2.31 -1.64
N TRP A 437 20.43 2.28 -2.77
CA TRP A 437 21.74 2.92 -2.94
C TRP A 437 21.81 3.58 -4.32
N GLY A 438 22.02 4.89 -4.34
CA GLY A 438 21.86 5.75 -5.51
C GLY A 438 23.14 6.40 -6.04
N GLY A 439 24.32 6.06 -5.50
CA GLY A 439 25.56 6.80 -5.75
C GLY A 439 26.01 6.87 -7.22
N ASN A 440 25.51 5.99 -8.08
CA ASN A 440 25.80 5.97 -9.53
C ASN A 440 24.73 6.69 -10.38
N ARG A 441 23.65 7.20 -9.79
CA ARG A 441 22.55 7.81 -10.55
C ARG A 441 23.01 9.11 -11.21
N THR A 442 22.63 9.27 -12.47
CA THR A 442 22.93 10.47 -13.25
C THR A 442 21.96 11.61 -12.90
N PRO A 443 22.33 12.88 -13.17
CA PRO A 443 21.41 14.00 -12.99
C PRO A 443 20.09 13.84 -13.78
N GLN A 444 20.12 13.13 -14.91
CA GLN A 444 18.94 12.83 -15.72
C GLN A 444 18.00 11.87 -14.98
N GLN A 445 18.53 10.76 -14.47
CA GLN A 445 17.76 9.79 -13.69
C GLN A 445 17.17 10.41 -12.41
N GLU A 446 17.85 11.38 -11.80
CA GLU A 446 17.37 12.09 -10.61
C GLU A 446 16.29 13.14 -10.89
N LYS A 447 16.23 13.67 -12.12
CA LYS A 447 15.37 14.81 -12.48
C LYS A 447 13.89 14.50 -12.34
N TYR A 448 13.49 13.27 -12.64
CA TYR A 448 12.09 12.82 -12.64
C TYR A 448 11.81 11.67 -11.65
N ALA A 449 12.76 11.37 -10.76
CA ALA A 449 12.59 10.36 -9.72
C ALA A 449 11.64 10.83 -8.61
N SER A 450 10.80 9.92 -8.12
CA SER A 450 9.92 10.05 -6.96
C SER A 450 9.07 11.34 -6.98
N GLY A 451 8.07 11.40 -7.86
CA GLY A 451 7.24 12.60 -8.00
C GLY A 451 5.98 12.43 -8.87
N ILE A 452 5.41 13.56 -9.29
CA ILE A 452 4.29 13.62 -10.23
C ILE A 452 4.75 14.31 -11.52
N LEU A 453 4.71 13.58 -12.63
CA LEU A 453 5.01 14.06 -13.96
C LEU A 453 3.71 14.34 -14.72
N ALA A 454 3.54 15.58 -15.17
CA ALA A 454 2.44 15.95 -16.04
C ALA A 454 2.93 16.09 -17.49
N LEU A 455 2.30 15.33 -18.39
CA LEU A 455 2.56 15.38 -19.83
C LEU A 455 1.31 15.80 -20.60
N ASP A 456 1.50 16.44 -21.75
CA ASP A 456 0.45 16.50 -22.77
C ASP A 456 0.19 15.07 -23.28
N ALA A 457 -1.06 14.62 -23.22
CA ALA A 457 -1.41 13.23 -23.51
C ALA A 457 -1.27 12.85 -25.01
N ASP A 458 -1.33 13.83 -25.92
CA ASP A 458 -1.24 13.60 -27.35
C ASP A 458 0.21 13.63 -27.84
N THR A 459 1.09 14.41 -27.20
CA THR A 459 2.47 14.60 -27.67
C THR A 459 3.54 14.06 -26.72
N GLY A 460 3.20 13.71 -25.48
CA GLY A 460 4.17 13.25 -24.47
C GLY A 460 5.11 14.34 -23.96
N LYS A 461 4.87 15.61 -24.30
CA LYS A 461 5.74 16.72 -23.90
C LYS A 461 5.46 17.09 -22.45
N GLN A 462 6.53 17.35 -21.69
CA GLN A 462 6.39 17.79 -20.31
C GLN A 462 5.61 19.10 -20.21
N VAL A 463 4.61 19.12 -19.35
CA VAL A 463 3.92 20.33 -18.89
C VAL A 463 4.58 20.83 -17.60
N TRP A 464 4.66 19.96 -16.59
CA TRP A 464 5.32 20.27 -15.31
C TRP A 464 5.76 18.97 -14.62
N PHE A 465 6.65 19.09 -13.63
CA PHE A 465 7.04 18.00 -12.74
C PHE A 465 7.17 18.54 -11.32
N TYR A 466 6.69 17.79 -10.34
CA TYR A 466 6.87 18.08 -8.93
C TYR A 466 7.54 16.89 -8.24
N GLN A 467 8.76 17.11 -7.73
CA GLN A 467 9.52 16.09 -7.01
C GLN A 467 9.10 16.02 -5.54
N THR A 468 8.88 14.81 -5.04
CA THR A 468 8.39 14.57 -3.67
C THR A 468 9.44 13.98 -2.74
N VAL A 469 10.48 13.37 -3.31
CA VAL A 469 11.70 12.95 -2.60
C VAL A 469 12.89 13.27 -3.49
N HIS A 470 13.85 13.99 -2.96
CA HIS A 470 15.13 14.25 -3.61
C HIS A 470 16.11 13.12 -3.31
N HIS A 471 16.77 12.57 -4.33
CA HIS A 471 17.74 11.49 -4.18
C HIS A 471 17.25 10.35 -3.25
N ASP A 472 16.23 9.63 -3.73
CA ASP A 472 15.51 8.64 -2.94
C ASP A 472 16.35 7.38 -2.67
N LEU A 473 16.59 7.08 -1.39
CA LEU A 473 17.33 5.89 -0.92
C LEU A 473 16.45 4.92 -0.13
N TRP A 474 15.12 5.10 -0.20
CA TRP A 474 14.18 4.51 0.75
C TRP A 474 13.02 3.80 0.08
N ASP A 475 12.99 3.76 -1.26
CA ASP A 475 11.85 3.24 -2.02
C ASP A 475 10.58 4.03 -1.66
N MET A 476 10.63 5.36 -1.86
CA MET A 476 9.60 6.32 -1.45
C MET A 476 8.90 6.96 -2.66
N ASP A 477 8.50 6.12 -3.60
CA ASP A 477 7.73 6.48 -4.79
C ASP A 477 6.40 7.16 -4.44
N ILE A 478 5.73 7.68 -5.48
CA ILE A 478 4.28 7.89 -5.42
C ILE A 478 3.59 6.59 -5.84
N PRO A 479 2.96 5.86 -4.90
CA PRO A 479 2.60 4.47 -5.15
C PRO A 479 1.23 4.34 -5.82
N SER A 480 0.41 5.39 -5.88
CA SER A 480 -1.01 5.30 -6.25
C SER A 480 -1.45 6.26 -7.35
N GLN A 481 -2.54 5.91 -8.04
CA GLN A 481 -3.23 6.81 -8.97
C GLN A 481 -3.62 8.12 -8.25
N PRO A 482 -3.11 9.29 -8.69
CA PRO A 482 -3.47 10.58 -8.08
C PRO A 482 -4.97 10.89 -8.23
N SER A 483 -5.62 11.43 -7.21
CA SER A 483 -7.03 11.81 -7.33
C SER A 483 -7.18 13.26 -7.79
N LEU A 484 -7.86 13.47 -8.92
CA LEU A 484 -8.18 14.78 -9.45
C LEU A 484 -9.52 15.25 -8.90
N VAL A 485 -9.58 16.48 -8.41
CA VAL A 485 -10.81 17.05 -7.84
C VAL A 485 -10.83 18.56 -8.03
N ASP A 486 -11.99 19.10 -8.35
CA ASP A 486 -12.20 20.53 -8.39
C ASP A 486 -12.69 21.03 -7.03
N ILE A 487 -11.87 21.85 -6.37
CA ILE A 487 -12.12 22.35 -5.02
C ILE A 487 -12.78 23.72 -5.07
N ARG A 488 -14.01 23.82 -4.57
CA ARG A 488 -14.72 25.09 -4.48
C ARG A 488 -14.30 25.87 -3.24
N GLN A 489 -13.75 27.05 -3.46
CA GLN A 489 -13.35 28.00 -2.43
C GLN A 489 -14.55 28.79 -1.89
N LYS A 490 -14.35 29.45 -0.74
CA LYS A 490 -15.40 30.26 -0.08
C LYS A 490 -15.86 31.46 -0.92
N ASP A 491 -14.98 32.00 -1.75
CA ASP A 491 -15.27 33.11 -2.66
C ASP A 491 -15.96 32.68 -3.97
N GLY A 492 -16.25 31.37 -4.10
CA GLY A 492 -16.90 30.78 -5.28
C GLY A 492 -15.93 30.35 -6.38
N THR A 493 -14.63 30.69 -6.27
CA THR A 493 -13.62 30.21 -7.22
C THR A 493 -13.42 28.70 -7.12
N VAL A 494 -12.98 28.08 -8.21
CA VAL A 494 -12.71 26.64 -8.28
C VAL A 494 -11.22 26.43 -8.54
N ILE A 495 -10.58 25.67 -7.67
CA ILE A 495 -9.18 25.27 -7.82
C ILE A 495 -9.15 23.83 -8.34
N PRO A 496 -8.61 23.59 -9.55
CA PRO A 496 -8.42 22.25 -10.06
C PRO A 496 -7.25 21.58 -9.36
N ALA A 497 -7.54 20.76 -8.35
CA ALA A 497 -6.56 20.11 -7.49
C ALA A 497 -6.23 18.68 -7.95
N LEU A 498 -5.04 18.22 -7.57
CA LEU A 498 -4.56 16.85 -7.62
C LEU A 498 -4.06 16.48 -6.23
N TYR A 499 -4.52 15.36 -5.68
CA TYR A 499 -4.06 14.78 -4.42
C TYR A 499 -3.19 13.56 -4.71
N ALA A 500 -1.93 13.61 -4.29
CA ALA A 500 -0.95 12.54 -4.43
C ALA A 500 -0.48 12.06 -3.05
N PRO A 501 -1.09 11.00 -2.50
CA PRO A 501 -0.57 10.35 -1.29
C PRO A 501 0.74 9.62 -1.61
N ALA A 502 1.76 9.79 -0.76
CA ALA A 502 3.10 9.26 -0.94
C ALA A 502 3.45 8.21 0.14
N LYS A 503 4.38 7.30 -0.15
CA LYS A 503 4.90 6.31 0.82
C LYS A 503 5.43 6.98 2.10
N THR A 504 5.97 8.20 1.99
CA THR A 504 6.42 9.01 3.13
C THR A 504 5.30 9.42 4.10
N GLY A 505 4.02 9.17 3.80
CA GLY A 505 2.87 9.64 4.58
C GLY A 505 2.50 11.10 4.35
N ASN A 506 3.19 11.78 3.43
CA ASN A 506 2.73 13.05 2.87
C ASN A 506 1.54 12.84 1.94
N ILE A 507 0.68 13.84 1.85
CA ILE A 507 -0.22 14.01 0.70
C ILE A 507 0.15 15.34 0.06
N PHE A 508 0.72 15.29 -1.15
CA PHE A 508 1.03 16.48 -1.92
C PHE A 508 -0.23 16.92 -2.65
N VAL A 509 -0.61 18.19 -2.48
CA VAL A 509 -1.81 18.76 -3.10
C VAL A 509 -1.39 19.87 -4.04
N LEU A 510 -1.59 19.65 -5.33
CA LEU A 510 -1.09 20.49 -6.41
C LEU A 510 -2.24 21.05 -7.25
N ASP A 511 -2.08 22.26 -7.78
CA ASP A 511 -2.90 22.75 -8.89
C ASP A 511 -2.50 21.97 -10.13
N ARG A 512 -3.40 21.10 -10.60
CA ARG A 512 -3.06 20.12 -11.63
C ARG A 512 -2.71 20.76 -12.98
N ARG A 513 -3.06 22.04 -13.21
CA ARG A 513 -2.72 22.73 -14.45
C ARG A 513 -1.23 23.04 -14.58
N ASN A 514 -0.54 23.24 -13.46
CA ASN A 514 0.80 23.82 -13.43
C ASN A 514 1.75 23.23 -12.37
N GLY A 515 1.28 22.33 -11.51
CA GLY A 515 2.09 21.69 -10.48
C GLY A 515 2.39 22.55 -9.25
N ASN A 516 1.78 23.73 -9.12
CA ASN A 516 1.99 24.59 -7.95
C ASN A 516 1.32 24.01 -6.70
N LEU A 517 1.97 24.12 -5.55
CA LEU A 517 1.43 23.66 -4.27
C LEU A 517 0.17 24.44 -3.87
N ILE A 518 -0.92 23.71 -3.63
CA ILE A 518 -2.12 24.20 -2.94
C ILE A 518 -1.93 24.06 -1.43
N VAL A 519 -1.41 22.91 -0.99
CA VAL A 519 -0.98 22.69 0.40
C VAL A 519 0.54 22.89 0.45
N PRO A 520 1.05 23.80 1.30
CA PRO A 520 2.50 24.02 1.40
C PRO A 520 3.26 22.75 1.78
N ALA A 521 4.41 22.55 1.16
CA ALA A 521 5.35 21.48 1.46
C ALA A 521 6.76 22.05 1.64
N PRO A 522 7.06 22.75 2.76
CA PRO A 522 8.36 23.37 2.98
C PRO A 522 9.51 22.34 2.99
N GLU A 523 10.64 22.76 2.42
CA GLU A 523 11.92 22.05 2.54
C GLU A 523 12.36 21.97 4.00
N THR A 524 12.48 20.74 4.51
CA THR A 524 12.80 20.45 5.90
C THR A 524 14.12 19.69 5.99
N PRO A 525 15.04 20.07 6.89
CA PRO A 525 16.29 19.34 7.09
C PRO A 525 16.05 17.87 7.47
N VAL A 526 16.77 16.97 6.80
CA VAL A 526 16.69 15.52 7.02
C VAL A 526 18.02 14.94 7.50
N PRO A 527 18.04 13.73 8.08
CA PRO A 527 19.28 13.08 8.49
C PRO A 527 20.33 13.01 7.37
N GLN A 528 21.59 13.20 7.74
CA GLN A 528 22.73 13.26 6.81
C GLN A 528 23.67 12.07 7.00
N GLY A 529 24.67 11.91 6.13
CA GLY A 529 25.69 10.87 6.26
C GLY A 529 25.28 9.56 5.60
N ALA A 530 25.27 9.57 4.27
CA ALA A 530 25.05 8.39 3.44
C ALA A 530 26.19 7.38 3.56
N ALA A 531 25.98 6.18 3.04
CA ALA A 531 27.03 5.18 2.91
C ALA A 531 28.16 5.66 1.98
N PRO A 532 29.40 5.16 2.13
CA PRO A 532 30.51 5.52 1.26
C PRO A 532 30.17 5.37 -0.24
N GLY A 533 30.51 6.38 -1.04
CA GLY A 533 30.22 6.41 -2.47
C GLY A 533 28.82 6.94 -2.82
N ASP A 534 28.00 7.27 -1.83
CA ASP A 534 26.68 7.85 -2.02
C ASP A 534 26.53 9.22 -1.33
N HIS A 535 25.37 9.84 -1.46
CA HIS A 535 25.03 11.13 -0.88
C HIS A 535 23.58 11.18 -0.40
N VAL A 536 23.20 12.27 0.26
CA VAL A 536 21.81 12.61 0.56
C VAL A 536 21.64 14.10 0.34
N THR A 537 20.43 14.56 0.05
CA THR A 537 20.15 15.99 -0.01
C THR A 537 20.05 16.60 1.39
N PRO A 538 20.32 17.91 1.55
CA PRO A 538 20.20 18.59 2.83
C PRO A 538 18.76 18.64 3.37
N THR A 539 17.77 18.68 2.47
CA THR A 539 16.35 18.84 2.78
C THR A 539 15.47 17.93 1.93
N GLN A 540 14.23 17.75 2.39
CA GLN A 540 13.14 17.10 1.67
C GLN A 540 11.85 17.92 1.81
N PRO A 541 10.92 17.87 0.85
CA PRO A 541 9.65 18.59 0.94
C PRO A 541 8.70 17.90 1.93
N TYR A 542 8.19 18.65 2.90
CA TYR A 542 7.31 18.15 3.95
C TYR A 542 5.90 18.75 3.82
N SER A 543 4.99 18.05 3.15
CA SER A 543 3.59 18.48 3.05
C SER A 543 2.96 18.70 4.43
N GLN A 544 2.23 19.81 4.56
CA GLN A 544 1.45 20.12 5.76
C GLN A 544 0.22 19.22 5.93
N LEU A 545 -0.27 18.61 4.84
CA LEU A 545 -1.26 17.52 4.90
C LEU A 545 -0.49 16.20 4.95
N THR A 546 -0.44 15.58 6.13
CA THR A 546 0.39 14.39 6.33
C THR A 546 -0.11 13.51 7.48
N PHE A 547 0.09 12.20 7.34
CA PHE A 547 -0.07 11.20 8.38
C PHE A 547 1.23 10.86 9.10
N ARG A 548 2.35 11.50 8.72
CA ARG A 548 3.65 11.25 9.33
C ARG A 548 3.60 11.38 10.85
N PRO A 549 4.39 10.57 11.57
CA PRO A 549 4.59 10.75 12.99
C PRO A 549 5.05 12.18 13.30
N LYS A 550 4.41 12.81 14.29
CA LYS A 550 4.80 14.16 14.75
C LYS A 550 6.15 14.17 15.46
N GLU A 551 6.51 13.05 16.07
CA GLU A 551 7.78 12.86 16.78
C GLU A 551 8.54 11.67 16.19
N ARG A 552 9.86 11.68 16.38
CA ARG A 552 10.72 10.54 16.05
C ARG A 552 10.38 9.37 17.00
N LEU A 553 10.44 8.15 16.47
CA LEU A 553 10.39 6.95 17.31
C LEU A 553 11.48 6.97 18.39
N LYS A 554 11.10 6.49 19.57
CA LYS A 554 11.94 6.36 20.77
C LYS A 554 11.96 4.90 21.22
N ASP A 555 12.92 4.60 22.10
CA ASP A 555 12.99 3.33 22.81
C ASP A 555 11.67 2.95 23.51
N SER A 556 10.95 3.95 24.03
CA SER A 556 9.65 3.77 24.68
C SER A 556 8.53 3.34 23.73
N ASP A 557 8.68 3.53 22.41
CA ASP A 557 7.65 3.16 21.43
C ASP A 557 7.73 1.68 21.05
N MET A 558 8.72 0.96 21.60
CA MET A 558 8.94 -0.46 21.37
C MET A 558 7.98 -1.33 22.19
N TRP A 559 7.59 -2.48 21.64
CA TRP A 559 6.45 -3.27 22.10
C TRP A 559 6.69 -4.78 22.20
N GLY A 560 6.82 -5.53 21.10
CA GLY A 560 7.05 -7.00 21.12
C GLY A 560 5.95 -7.86 21.80
N GLY A 561 4.84 -7.28 22.24
CA GLY A 561 3.73 -8.04 22.83
C GLY A 561 3.96 -8.61 24.24
N THR A 562 5.19 -8.72 24.75
CA THR A 562 5.49 -9.07 26.16
C THR A 562 6.64 -8.25 26.76
N MET A 563 6.80 -8.20 28.08
CA MET A 563 7.95 -7.51 28.72
C MET A 563 9.31 -8.01 28.21
N PHE A 564 9.42 -9.31 27.95
CA PHE A 564 10.66 -9.92 27.45
C PHE A 564 10.94 -9.50 26.02
N ASP A 565 9.93 -9.59 25.17
CA ASP A 565 10.06 -9.27 23.76
C ASP A 565 10.22 -7.76 23.55
N GLN A 566 9.56 -6.94 24.37
CA GLN A 566 9.75 -5.50 24.42
C GLN A 566 11.21 -5.14 24.68
N MET A 567 11.85 -5.78 25.67
CA MET A 567 13.26 -5.56 25.97
C MET A 567 14.15 -5.92 24.78
N VAL A 568 13.85 -7.02 24.09
CA VAL A 568 14.57 -7.43 22.87
C VAL A 568 14.37 -6.43 21.74
N CYS A 569 13.15 -5.99 21.48
CA CYS A 569 12.84 -4.95 20.48
C CYS A 569 13.56 -3.63 20.77
N ARG A 570 13.67 -3.24 22.05
CA ARG A 570 14.46 -2.08 22.48
C ARG A 570 15.95 -2.24 22.20
N ILE A 571 16.50 -3.42 22.50
CA ILE A 571 17.90 -3.74 22.18
C ILE A 571 18.12 -3.66 20.67
N MET A 572 17.22 -4.23 19.87
CA MET A 572 17.29 -4.17 18.40
C MET A 572 17.24 -2.71 17.92
N PHE A 573 16.27 -1.92 18.40
CA PHE A 573 16.13 -0.50 18.07
C PHE A 573 17.41 0.29 18.37
N LYS A 574 18.02 0.08 19.54
CA LYS A 574 19.27 0.77 19.95
C LYS A 574 20.51 0.34 19.19
N ARG A 575 20.48 -0.84 18.56
CA ARG A 575 21.57 -1.32 17.71
C ARG A 575 21.48 -0.80 16.27
N LEU A 576 20.29 -0.36 15.85
CA LEU A 576 20.08 0.25 14.54
C LEU A 576 20.36 1.75 14.58
N ARG A 577 20.68 2.32 13.43
CA ARG A 577 20.69 3.77 13.24
C ARG A 577 19.26 4.27 13.03
N TYR A 578 18.85 5.28 13.78
CA TYR A 578 17.59 5.98 13.55
C TYR A 578 17.68 7.44 14.01
N ASP A 579 17.75 8.34 13.03
CA ASP A 579 17.87 9.79 13.23
C ASP A 579 16.54 10.51 12.88
N GLY A 580 15.49 9.76 12.53
CA GLY A 580 14.18 10.26 12.09
C GLY A 580 13.80 9.76 10.69
N PRO A 581 12.66 10.23 10.12
CA PRO A 581 12.33 10.01 8.72
C PRO A 581 13.51 10.40 7.81
N PHE A 582 13.73 9.64 6.74
CA PHE A 582 14.90 9.77 5.85
C PHE A 582 16.25 9.48 6.51
N THR A 583 16.31 8.61 7.53
CA THR A 583 17.60 8.05 7.98
C THR A 583 18.18 7.21 6.84
N PRO A 584 19.37 7.53 6.29
CA PRO A 584 19.89 6.81 5.14
C PRO A 584 20.25 5.35 5.51
N PRO A 585 20.13 4.41 4.57
CA PRO A 585 20.62 3.03 4.72
C PRO A 585 22.10 2.98 5.16
N SER A 586 22.45 1.98 5.97
CA SER A 586 23.81 1.89 6.53
C SER A 586 24.28 0.45 6.74
N LEU A 587 25.60 0.29 6.91
CA LEU A 587 26.25 -0.99 7.23
C LEU A 587 25.88 -1.53 8.61
N GLN A 588 25.51 -0.65 9.54
CA GLN A 588 25.03 -1.02 10.87
C GLN A 588 23.58 -1.53 10.84
N GLY A 589 22.84 -1.24 9.77
CA GLY A 589 21.39 -1.33 9.71
C GLY A 589 20.75 -0.02 10.15
N SER A 590 19.81 0.46 9.35
CA SER A 590 19.01 1.66 9.60
C SER A 590 17.55 1.28 9.77
N LEU A 591 16.88 1.86 10.76
CA LEU A 591 15.42 1.79 10.87
C LEU A 591 14.82 2.84 9.93
N ILE A 592 13.93 2.41 9.04
CA ILE A 592 13.24 3.26 8.08
C ILE A 592 11.78 3.41 8.56
N PHE A 593 11.38 4.64 8.85
CA PHE A 593 10.01 4.94 9.27
C PHE A 593 9.54 6.35 8.84
N PRO A 594 8.45 6.48 8.06
CA PRO A 594 7.65 5.41 7.43
C PRO A 594 8.48 4.40 6.63
N GLY A 595 8.09 3.12 6.64
CA GLY A 595 8.88 2.01 6.07
C GLY A 595 8.70 1.86 4.55
N ASN A 596 9.25 0.78 3.98
CA ASN A 596 9.22 0.52 2.53
C ASN A 596 7.80 0.34 1.95
N LEU A 597 6.88 -0.27 2.69
CA LEU A 597 5.44 -0.28 2.34
C LEU A 597 4.77 1.10 2.52
N GLY A 598 5.52 2.14 2.83
CA GLY A 598 5.03 3.48 3.08
C GLY A 598 4.01 3.60 4.22
N MET A 599 3.35 4.76 4.27
CA MET A 599 2.04 4.92 4.93
C MET A 599 0.89 4.82 3.93
N PHE A 600 1.16 5.02 2.65
CA PHE A 600 0.23 4.82 1.55
C PHE A 600 0.90 3.90 0.53
N GLU A 601 0.08 3.10 -0.12
CA GLU A 601 0.47 2.16 -1.17
C GLU A 601 -0.46 2.30 -2.38
N TRP A 602 -0.35 1.39 -3.35
CA TRP A 602 -1.08 1.34 -4.62
C TRP A 602 -2.58 1.66 -4.58
N GLY A 603 -3.24 1.39 -3.46
CA GLY A 603 -4.65 1.69 -3.23
C GLY A 603 -5.03 3.17 -3.32
N GLY A 604 -4.15 4.07 -2.90
CA GLY A 604 -4.43 5.51 -2.84
C GLY A 604 -5.54 5.89 -1.85
N LEU A 605 -6.30 6.94 -2.19
CA LEU A 605 -7.43 7.43 -1.41
C LEU A 605 -8.69 7.54 -2.28
N ALA A 606 -9.87 7.63 -1.65
CA ALA A 606 -11.13 7.88 -2.34
C ALA A 606 -11.62 9.30 -2.02
N VAL A 607 -12.06 10.03 -3.04
CA VAL A 607 -12.51 11.43 -2.95
C VAL A 607 -13.99 11.50 -3.24
N ASP A 608 -14.79 12.05 -2.33
CA ASP A 608 -16.15 12.49 -2.63
C ASP A 608 -16.09 13.96 -3.09
N PRO A 609 -16.21 14.22 -4.40
CA PRO A 609 -16.10 15.56 -4.98
C PRO A 609 -17.30 16.43 -4.64
N VAL A 610 -18.45 15.83 -4.28
CA VAL A 610 -19.69 16.55 -3.97
C VAL A 610 -19.65 17.07 -2.54
N ARG A 611 -19.27 16.23 -1.57
CA ARG A 611 -19.06 16.64 -0.17
C ARG A 611 -17.74 17.36 0.04
N GLN A 612 -16.79 17.25 -0.90
CA GLN A 612 -15.43 17.79 -0.83
C GLN A 612 -14.65 17.20 0.34
N VAL A 613 -14.67 15.86 0.42
CA VAL A 613 -14.00 15.07 1.46
C VAL A 613 -13.23 13.90 0.85
N ALA A 614 -12.25 13.37 1.57
CA ALA A 614 -11.58 12.13 1.20
C ALA A 614 -11.58 11.11 2.33
N PHE A 615 -11.56 9.83 1.96
CA PHE A 615 -11.39 8.68 2.82
C PHE A 615 -10.04 8.02 2.51
N ALA A 616 -9.24 7.79 3.56
CA ALA A 616 -7.88 7.26 3.47
C ALA A 616 -7.68 6.09 4.44
N ASN A 617 -6.75 5.19 4.15
CA ASN A 617 -6.41 4.04 4.99
C ASN A 617 -4.89 3.92 5.26
N PRO A 618 -4.27 4.88 5.97
CA PRO A 618 -2.83 4.90 6.12
C PRO A 618 -2.32 3.77 7.03
N ILE A 619 -1.13 3.26 6.73
CA ILE A 619 -0.42 2.24 7.50
C ILE A 619 0.82 2.81 8.20
N ALA A 620 1.35 2.08 9.19
CA ALA A 620 2.46 2.56 10.02
C ALA A 620 3.37 1.43 10.51
N ILE A 621 4.06 0.76 9.59
CA ILE A 621 5.04 -0.30 9.86
C ILE A 621 6.46 0.18 9.55
N PRO A 622 7.40 0.15 10.51
CA PRO A 622 8.82 0.39 10.25
C PRO A 622 9.51 -0.80 9.58
N PHE A 623 10.52 -0.51 8.78
CA PHE A 623 11.39 -1.50 8.13
C PHE A 623 12.83 -1.31 8.58
N VAL A 624 13.65 -2.34 8.37
CA VAL A 624 15.09 -2.29 8.56
C VAL A 624 15.75 -2.42 7.20
N SER A 625 16.72 -1.55 6.94
CA SER A 625 17.56 -1.58 5.74
C SER A 625 19.03 -1.68 6.14
N THR A 626 19.67 -2.80 5.79
CA THR A 626 21.08 -3.07 6.12
C THR A 626 21.88 -3.26 4.85
N LEU A 627 22.82 -2.35 4.59
CA LEU A 627 23.73 -2.48 3.44
C LEU A 627 24.75 -3.59 3.69
N ILE A 628 24.94 -4.44 2.69
CA ILE A 628 25.88 -5.56 2.71
C ILE A 628 27.04 -5.24 1.74
N PRO A 629 28.27 -5.03 2.23
CA PRO A 629 29.41 -4.76 1.36
C PRO A 629 29.60 -5.86 0.31
N ARG A 630 29.78 -5.47 -0.95
CA ARG A 630 30.15 -6.39 -2.04
C ARG A 630 31.63 -6.19 -2.37
N GLY A 631 32.31 -7.29 -2.70
CA GLY A 631 33.73 -7.25 -3.03
C GLY A 631 34.00 -6.56 -4.37
N PRO A 632 35.26 -6.17 -4.66
CA PRO A 632 35.64 -5.47 -5.89
C PRO A 632 35.42 -6.27 -7.19
N GLY A 633 35.11 -7.57 -7.08
CA GLY A 633 34.73 -8.44 -8.20
C GLY A 633 33.22 -8.65 -8.34
N ASN A 634 32.38 -7.83 -7.72
CA ASN A 634 30.92 -7.93 -7.90
C ASN A 634 30.57 -7.69 -9.38
N PRO A 635 30.03 -8.68 -10.10
CA PRO A 635 29.76 -8.50 -11.52
C PRO A 635 28.64 -7.45 -11.71
N ALA A 636 28.71 -6.71 -12.82
CA ALA A 636 27.67 -5.77 -13.22
C ALA A 636 26.36 -6.48 -13.65
N HIS A 637 26.44 -7.77 -13.95
CA HIS A 637 25.34 -8.61 -14.42
C HIS A 637 25.28 -9.91 -13.60
N PRO A 638 24.08 -10.47 -13.38
CA PRO A 638 23.87 -11.62 -12.48
C PRO A 638 24.49 -12.92 -13.01
N ASP A 639 24.62 -13.91 -12.11
CA ASP A 639 24.58 -15.32 -12.50
C ASP A 639 23.16 -15.63 -13.02
N PRO A 640 22.97 -16.33 -14.15
CA PRO A 640 21.65 -16.79 -14.61
C PRO A 640 20.83 -17.56 -13.55
N LYS A 641 21.48 -18.06 -12.48
CA LYS A 641 20.87 -18.75 -11.34
C LYS A 641 20.61 -17.85 -10.11
N ALA A 642 20.83 -16.55 -10.19
CA ALA A 642 20.51 -15.63 -9.10
C ALA A 642 19.01 -15.69 -8.77
N GLY A 643 18.69 -15.69 -7.48
CA GLY A 643 17.31 -15.74 -6.97
C GLY A 643 16.48 -14.51 -7.33
N PRO A 644 15.17 -14.51 -7.00
CA PRO A 644 14.29 -13.36 -7.19
C PRO A 644 14.80 -12.12 -6.42
N SER A 645 14.38 -10.95 -6.85
CA SER A 645 14.66 -9.66 -6.23
C SER A 645 13.44 -8.74 -6.32
N GLY A 646 13.52 -7.58 -5.70
CA GLY A 646 12.46 -6.57 -5.65
C GLY A 646 11.40 -6.79 -4.59
N SER A 647 11.62 -7.72 -3.66
CA SER A 647 10.78 -7.84 -2.46
C SER A 647 11.25 -6.90 -1.34
N GLU A 648 10.32 -6.43 -0.51
CA GLU A 648 10.64 -5.65 0.71
C GLU A 648 11.17 -6.54 1.86
N SER A 649 11.61 -7.74 1.53
CA SER A 649 12.09 -8.77 2.45
C SER A 649 13.29 -9.51 1.86
N GLY A 650 14.29 -9.81 2.69
CA GLY A 650 15.47 -10.57 2.34
C GLY A 650 16.55 -9.76 1.62
N VAL A 651 17.57 -10.48 1.15
CA VAL A 651 18.76 -9.89 0.54
C VAL A 651 18.52 -9.60 -0.94
N GLN A 652 18.55 -8.31 -1.28
CA GLN A 652 18.56 -7.79 -2.63
C GLN A 652 20.01 -7.59 -3.11
N PRO A 653 20.37 -8.06 -4.31
CA PRO A 653 21.76 -8.12 -4.75
C PRO A 653 22.33 -6.76 -5.15
N GLN A 654 21.58 -5.90 -5.85
CA GLN A 654 22.06 -4.63 -6.41
C GLN A 654 23.39 -4.78 -7.22
N TYR A 655 23.39 -5.60 -8.27
CA TYR A 655 24.57 -5.80 -9.12
C TYR A 655 25.05 -4.49 -9.78
N GLY A 656 26.37 -4.31 -9.86
CA GLY A 656 26.99 -3.09 -10.35
C GLY A 656 27.09 -1.95 -9.32
N THR A 657 26.62 -2.15 -8.08
CA THR A 657 26.87 -1.23 -6.96
C THR A 657 27.87 -1.85 -5.95
N PRO A 658 28.45 -1.05 -5.04
CA PRO A 658 29.34 -1.57 -3.99
C PRO A 658 28.62 -2.31 -2.84
N TYR A 659 27.28 -2.35 -2.85
CA TYR A 659 26.48 -2.91 -1.76
C TYR A 659 25.36 -3.81 -2.29
N GLY A 660 24.97 -4.84 -1.53
CA GLY A 660 23.61 -5.37 -1.56
C GLY A 660 22.82 -4.76 -0.42
N VAL A 661 21.54 -5.10 -0.26
CA VAL A 661 20.76 -4.70 0.90
C VAL A 661 19.95 -5.86 1.45
N ASP A 662 19.91 -6.02 2.77
CA ASP A 662 18.91 -6.83 3.46
C ASP A 662 17.77 -5.94 3.94
N LEU A 663 16.55 -6.25 3.49
CA LEU A 663 15.33 -5.54 3.86
C LEU A 663 14.44 -6.47 4.69
N HIS A 664 13.77 -5.95 5.72
CA HIS A 664 12.69 -6.68 6.38
C HIS A 664 11.86 -5.74 7.26
N ALA A 665 10.59 -6.09 7.51
CA ALA A 665 9.78 -5.42 8.52
C ALA A 665 10.45 -5.50 9.91
N PHE A 666 10.29 -4.46 10.73
CA PHE A 666 10.89 -4.40 12.05
C PHE A 666 10.09 -5.22 13.07
N LEU A 667 10.31 -6.53 13.03
CA LEU A 667 9.66 -7.54 13.84
C LEU A 667 10.63 -8.11 14.89
N SER A 668 10.07 -8.60 15.98
CA SER A 668 10.80 -9.34 17.00
C SER A 668 11.16 -10.75 16.53
N PRO A 669 12.02 -11.50 17.25
CA PRO A 669 12.30 -12.90 16.94
C PRO A 669 11.05 -13.81 16.92
N LEU A 670 9.93 -13.36 17.50
CA LEU A 670 8.65 -14.06 17.48
C LEU A 670 7.76 -13.66 16.28
N GLY A 671 8.23 -12.79 15.39
CA GLY A 671 7.47 -12.27 14.25
C GLY A 671 6.45 -11.19 14.63
N ILE A 672 6.54 -10.61 15.83
CA ILE A 672 5.61 -9.59 16.32
C ILE A 672 6.19 -8.21 16.02
N PRO A 673 5.42 -7.22 15.50
CA PRO A 673 5.96 -5.90 15.26
C PRO A 673 6.59 -5.28 16.51
N CYS A 674 7.82 -4.80 16.36
CA CYS A 674 8.53 -4.18 17.47
C CYS A 674 7.98 -2.80 17.81
N LYS A 675 7.38 -2.07 16.87
CA LYS A 675 6.67 -0.81 17.14
C LYS A 675 5.31 -1.10 17.81
N GLN A 676 4.94 -0.28 18.80
CA GLN A 676 3.62 -0.35 19.44
C GLN A 676 2.44 -0.28 18.45
N PRO A 677 1.31 -0.93 18.80
CA PRO A 677 0.11 -0.98 17.97
C PRO A 677 -0.45 0.37 17.53
N GLY A 678 -1.27 0.32 16.48
CA GLY A 678 -1.53 1.45 15.59
C GLY A 678 -0.72 1.30 14.30
N TRP A 679 -0.92 0.18 13.60
CA TRP A 679 -0.23 -0.15 12.35
C TRP A 679 -1.08 0.08 11.09
N GLY A 680 -2.37 0.37 11.27
CA GLY A 680 -3.28 0.75 10.20
C GLY A 680 -4.51 1.48 10.73
N TYR A 681 -4.97 2.45 9.96
CA TYR A 681 -6.09 3.33 10.30
C TYR A 681 -7.06 3.47 9.14
N VAL A 682 -8.23 4.03 9.43
CA VAL A 682 -9.06 4.75 8.47
C VAL A 682 -9.11 6.21 8.90
N ALA A 683 -9.15 7.13 7.94
CA ALA A 683 -9.15 8.56 8.19
C ALA A 683 -10.03 9.33 7.21
N GLY A 684 -10.61 10.43 7.69
CA GLY A 684 -11.39 11.37 6.91
C GLY A 684 -10.70 12.71 6.78
N ILE A 685 -10.62 13.23 5.56
CA ILE A 685 -9.96 14.50 5.24
C ILE A 685 -11.01 15.47 4.68
N ASP A 686 -11.04 16.70 5.21
CA ASP A 686 -11.81 17.80 4.62
C ASP A 686 -10.95 18.49 3.56
N LEU A 687 -11.39 18.49 2.30
CA LEU A 687 -10.60 18.99 1.17
C LEU A 687 -10.63 20.52 1.04
N LYS A 688 -11.60 21.20 1.65
CA LYS A 688 -11.63 22.66 1.69
C LYS A 688 -10.61 23.22 2.66
N THR A 689 -10.40 22.51 3.77
CA THR A 689 -9.44 22.93 4.81
C THR A 689 -8.11 22.19 4.74
N ASN A 690 -8.03 21.10 3.97
CA ASN A 690 -6.89 20.20 3.90
C ASN A 690 -6.45 19.69 5.28
N LYS A 691 -7.41 19.23 6.08
CA LYS A 691 -7.18 18.71 7.44
C LYS A 691 -7.75 17.31 7.60
N ILE A 692 -7.01 16.47 8.33
CA ILE A 692 -7.53 15.22 8.86
C ILE A 692 -8.52 15.56 9.97
N ILE A 693 -9.79 15.18 9.79
CA ILE A 693 -10.89 15.52 10.71
C ILE A 693 -11.16 14.39 11.70
N TRP A 694 -11.09 13.15 11.25
CA TRP A 694 -11.21 11.97 12.10
C TRP A 694 -10.22 10.89 11.66
N MET A 695 -9.83 10.02 12.59
CA MET A 695 -8.92 8.90 12.34
C MET A 695 -9.12 7.83 13.41
N HIS A 696 -9.28 6.57 12.97
CA HIS A 696 -9.54 5.44 13.86
C HIS A 696 -8.67 4.24 13.47
N ARG A 697 -8.15 3.49 14.45
CA ARG A 697 -7.48 2.20 14.18
C ARG A 697 -8.40 1.29 13.38
N ASN A 698 -7.83 0.52 12.45
CA ASN A 698 -8.61 -0.35 11.58
C ASN A 698 -8.12 -1.80 11.57
N GLY A 699 -9.06 -2.75 11.53
CA GLY A 699 -8.77 -4.18 11.54
C GLY A 699 -8.37 -4.77 12.90
N THR A 700 -8.24 -6.09 12.93
CA THR A 700 -8.09 -6.90 14.14
C THR A 700 -6.97 -7.93 14.05
N THR A 701 -6.53 -8.48 15.18
CA THR A 701 -5.52 -9.56 15.22
C THR A 701 -6.02 -10.95 14.78
N TYR A 702 -7.27 -11.08 14.34
CA TYR A 702 -7.94 -12.38 14.18
C TYR A 702 -7.15 -13.40 13.33
N ASP A 703 -6.55 -12.95 12.22
CA ASP A 703 -5.74 -13.79 11.31
C ASP A 703 -4.22 -13.62 11.50
N SER A 704 -3.80 -12.75 12.43
CA SER A 704 -2.39 -12.41 12.64
C SER A 704 -1.86 -12.86 14.01
N SER A 705 -2.66 -13.55 14.82
CA SER A 705 -2.23 -14.12 16.10
C SER A 705 -2.48 -15.62 16.20
N PRO A 706 -1.66 -16.38 16.98
CA PRO A 706 -1.82 -17.84 17.14
C PRO A 706 -3.19 -18.28 17.67
N LEU A 707 -3.86 -17.41 18.42
CA LEU A 707 -5.24 -17.57 18.83
C LEU A 707 -6.11 -16.57 18.06
N PRO A 708 -7.22 -16.98 17.44
CA PRO A 708 -8.06 -16.10 16.62
C PRO A 708 -8.95 -15.20 17.49
N LEU A 709 -8.33 -14.25 18.20
CA LEU A 709 -9.01 -13.27 19.04
C LEU A 709 -9.04 -11.92 18.30
N PRO A 710 -10.21 -11.27 18.12
CA PRO A 710 -10.36 -10.09 17.27
C PRO A 710 -10.04 -8.79 18.02
N PHE A 711 -8.81 -8.63 18.48
CA PHE A 711 -8.42 -7.39 19.15
C PHE A 711 -8.22 -6.26 18.13
N LYS A 712 -8.92 -5.14 18.30
CA LYS A 712 -8.80 -3.95 17.46
C LYS A 712 -7.52 -3.19 17.78
N VAL A 713 -6.42 -3.60 17.17
CA VAL A 713 -5.08 -3.05 17.40
C VAL A 713 -4.62 -2.09 16.30
N GLY A 714 -5.36 -2.03 15.18
CA GLY A 714 -4.91 -1.34 13.97
C GLY A 714 -3.89 -2.20 13.24
N ILE A 715 -4.33 -3.01 12.27
CA ILE A 715 -3.46 -3.84 11.43
C ILE A 715 -3.27 -3.18 10.06
N PRO A 716 -2.14 -3.40 9.37
CA PRO A 716 -1.91 -2.76 8.10
C PRO A 716 -2.90 -3.23 7.02
N SER A 717 -3.09 -2.39 6.01
CA SER A 717 -3.98 -2.62 4.88
C SER A 717 -3.28 -2.24 3.57
N LEU A 718 -3.32 -3.12 2.57
CA LEU A 718 -2.76 -2.90 1.23
C LEU A 718 -3.87 -2.97 0.18
N GLY A 719 -4.24 -1.83 -0.38
CA GLY A 719 -5.37 -1.65 -1.30
C GLY A 719 -6.29 -0.52 -0.90
N GLY A 720 -7.00 0.02 -1.89
CA GLY A 720 -7.68 1.31 -1.79
C GLY A 720 -9.11 1.21 -1.24
N PRO A 721 -9.68 2.33 -0.79
CA PRO A 721 -11.10 2.43 -0.47
C PRO A 721 -11.94 2.80 -1.70
N LEU A 722 -13.26 2.64 -1.60
CA LEU A 722 -14.23 3.34 -2.45
C LEU A 722 -15.16 4.20 -1.59
N ILE A 723 -15.72 5.27 -2.16
CA ILE A 723 -16.71 6.14 -1.51
C ILE A 723 -17.98 6.30 -2.35
N THR A 724 -19.14 6.45 -1.71
CA THR A 724 -20.44 6.58 -2.40
C THR A 724 -21.18 7.86 -2.00
N ALA A 725 -21.99 8.40 -2.91
CA ALA A 725 -22.90 9.51 -2.63
C ALA A 725 -23.88 9.17 -1.49
N GLY A 726 -24.20 7.89 -1.30
CA GLY A 726 -24.96 7.39 -0.16
C GLY A 726 -24.36 7.68 1.22
N GLY A 727 -23.08 8.10 1.31
CA GLY A 727 -22.40 8.44 2.57
C GLY A 727 -21.68 7.26 3.21
N VAL A 728 -21.38 6.23 2.42
CA VAL A 728 -20.69 5.01 2.85
C VAL A 728 -19.38 4.86 2.09
N ALA A 729 -18.31 4.52 2.81
CA ALA A 729 -17.05 4.07 2.25
C ALA A 729 -16.86 2.56 2.49
N PHE A 730 -16.19 1.86 1.57
CA PHE A 730 -15.85 0.44 1.72
C PHE A 730 -14.35 0.21 1.64
N LEU A 731 -13.85 -0.78 2.40
CA LEU A 731 -12.46 -1.21 2.41
C LEU A 731 -12.38 -2.73 2.66
N THR A 732 -11.47 -3.42 1.97
CA THR A 732 -11.28 -4.89 2.01
C THR A 732 -9.86 -5.30 2.41
N SER A 733 -8.92 -4.35 2.39
CA SER A 733 -7.48 -4.59 2.28
C SER A 733 -6.74 -4.93 3.57
N THR A 734 -7.44 -4.97 4.71
CA THR A 734 -6.81 -5.31 5.99
C THR A 734 -6.38 -6.78 6.04
N ALA A 735 -5.30 -7.08 6.76
CA ALA A 735 -4.76 -8.43 6.92
C ALA A 735 -5.70 -9.46 7.60
N ASP A 736 -6.87 -9.04 8.08
CA ASP A 736 -7.86 -9.90 8.77
C ASP A 736 -9.06 -10.33 7.91
N TYR A 737 -8.96 -10.12 6.59
CA TYR A 737 -9.84 -10.71 5.58
C TYR A 737 -11.32 -10.33 5.79
N TYR A 738 -11.61 -9.05 6.03
CA TYR A 738 -12.98 -8.53 6.08
C TYR A 738 -13.16 -7.45 5.02
N ILE A 739 -14.34 -7.46 4.39
CA ILE A 739 -14.90 -6.23 3.81
C ILE A 739 -15.60 -5.45 4.93
N ARG A 740 -15.38 -4.15 4.96
CA ARG A 740 -15.96 -3.24 5.95
C ARG A 740 -16.61 -2.06 5.27
N ALA A 741 -17.73 -1.61 5.83
CA ALA A 741 -18.39 -0.38 5.45
C ALA A 741 -18.30 0.64 6.58
N TYR A 742 -18.03 1.89 6.24
CA TYR A 742 -17.85 2.99 7.17
C TYR A 742 -18.79 4.14 6.84
N ASP A 743 -19.26 4.81 7.88
CA ASP A 743 -19.87 6.12 7.76
C ASP A 743 -18.79 7.15 7.36
N VAL A 744 -18.93 7.79 6.20
CA VAL A 744 -17.95 8.77 5.70
C VAL A 744 -17.82 9.96 6.64
N THR A 745 -18.91 10.36 7.29
CA THR A 745 -18.97 11.54 8.15
C THR A 745 -18.09 11.36 9.38
N THR A 746 -18.13 10.18 9.99
CA THR A 746 -17.57 9.91 11.32
C THR A 746 -16.48 8.85 11.36
N GLY A 747 -16.26 8.10 10.27
CA GLY A 747 -15.34 6.96 10.26
C GLY A 747 -15.83 5.74 11.03
N LYS A 748 -17.06 5.77 11.54
CA LYS A 748 -17.64 4.65 12.30
C LYS A 748 -17.85 3.45 11.37
N GLN A 749 -17.34 2.29 11.76
CA GLN A 749 -17.66 1.02 11.10
C GLN A 749 -19.15 0.68 11.31
N LEU A 750 -19.89 0.50 10.20
CA LEU A 750 -21.32 0.26 10.18
C LEU A 750 -21.68 -1.21 9.93
N TRP A 751 -20.83 -1.89 9.17
CA TRP A 751 -21.02 -3.27 8.75
C TRP A 751 -19.68 -3.90 8.40
N GLN A 752 -19.60 -5.22 8.52
CA GLN A 752 -18.50 -6.01 8.01
C GLN A 752 -19.00 -7.41 7.62
N ASP A 753 -18.29 -8.06 6.70
CA ASP A 753 -18.46 -9.48 6.40
C ASP A 753 -17.10 -10.16 6.17
N ARG A 754 -17.03 -11.46 6.45
CA ARG A 754 -15.78 -12.23 6.37
C ARG A 754 -15.53 -12.67 4.92
N LEU A 755 -14.38 -12.27 4.38
CA LEU A 755 -13.93 -12.68 3.05
C LEU A 755 -13.35 -14.11 3.11
N PRO A 756 -13.39 -14.89 2.02
CA PRO A 756 -12.84 -16.25 1.99
C PRO A 756 -11.30 -16.30 2.02
N ALA A 757 -10.64 -15.21 1.61
CA ALA A 757 -9.20 -15.03 1.50
C ALA A 757 -8.85 -13.54 1.73
N GLY A 758 -7.57 -13.17 1.58
CA GLY A 758 -7.13 -11.78 1.70
C GLY A 758 -7.78 -10.88 0.65
N GLY A 759 -8.33 -9.74 1.08
CA GLY A 759 -9.04 -8.77 0.24
C GLY A 759 -8.17 -7.60 -0.22
N GLN A 760 -6.90 -7.85 -0.57
CA GLN A 760 -5.95 -6.83 -1.04
C GLN A 760 -6.27 -6.33 -2.47
N SER A 761 -7.54 -6.05 -2.75
CA SER A 761 -8.05 -5.35 -3.93
C SER A 761 -8.66 -4.01 -3.50
N THR A 762 -8.91 -3.10 -4.45
CA THR A 762 -9.81 -1.96 -4.20
C THR A 762 -11.22 -2.42 -4.53
N PRO A 763 -12.20 -2.35 -3.58
CA PRO A 763 -13.56 -2.72 -3.89
C PRO A 763 -14.17 -1.71 -4.88
N MET A 764 -15.17 -2.13 -5.63
CA MET A 764 -15.87 -1.27 -6.59
C MET A 764 -17.39 -1.42 -6.46
N THR A 765 -18.16 -0.49 -7.03
CA THR A 765 -19.63 -0.56 -6.99
C THR A 765 -20.26 -0.18 -8.33
N TYR A 766 -21.33 -0.86 -8.71
CA TYR A 766 -22.10 -0.58 -9.92
C TYR A 766 -23.59 -0.79 -9.68
N GLU A 767 -24.40 -0.41 -10.66
CA GLU A 767 -25.81 -0.76 -10.71
C GLU A 767 -26.12 -1.60 -11.95
N THR A 768 -26.93 -2.64 -11.77
CA THR A 768 -27.58 -3.35 -12.87
C THR A 768 -28.99 -3.75 -12.43
N ASN A 769 -29.94 -3.70 -13.36
CA ASN A 769 -31.35 -4.02 -13.12
C ASN A 769 -31.94 -3.27 -11.89
N GLY A 770 -31.56 -2.00 -11.68
CA GLY A 770 -32.03 -1.16 -10.58
C GLY A 770 -31.49 -1.55 -9.19
N ARG A 771 -30.48 -2.43 -9.13
CA ARG A 771 -29.91 -2.93 -7.88
C ARG A 771 -28.43 -2.59 -7.83
N GLN A 772 -28.00 -1.97 -6.72
CA GLN A 772 -26.61 -1.59 -6.49
C GLN A 772 -25.84 -2.78 -5.91
N PHE A 773 -24.68 -3.05 -6.49
CA PHE A 773 -23.75 -4.09 -6.06
C PHE A 773 -22.43 -3.47 -5.59
N VAL A 774 -21.80 -4.07 -4.59
CA VAL A 774 -20.43 -3.79 -4.16
C VAL A 774 -19.61 -5.06 -4.37
N VAL A 775 -18.51 -5.00 -5.11
CA VAL A 775 -17.71 -6.17 -5.49
C VAL A 775 -16.29 -6.03 -4.93
N SER A 776 -15.76 -7.15 -4.44
CA SER A 776 -14.36 -7.32 -4.04
C SER A 776 -13.73 -8.50 -4.75
N ALA A 777 -12.42 -8.40 -5.00
CA ALA A 777 -11.58 -9.53 -5.35
C ALA A 777 -10.81 -9.99 -4.10
N ASP A 778 -10.94 -11.26 -3.77
CA ASP A 778 -10.42 -11.87 -2.54
C ASP A 778 -9.37 -12.93 -2.92
N GLY A 779 -8.27 -12.49 -3.53
CA GLY A 779 -7.19 -13.37 -4.00
C GLY A 779 -5.93 -13.41 -3.13
N GLY A 780 -5.83 -12.52 -2.14
CA GLY A 780 -4.71 -12.43 -1.21
C GLY A 780 -3.44 -11.81 -1.80
N HIS A 781 -2.40 -11.78 -0.96
CA HIS A 781 -1.14 -11.09 -1.23
C HIS A 781 0.03 -11.84 -0.59
N GLY A 782 1.01 -12.22 -1.43
CA GLY A 782 2.18 -13.01 -1.05
C GLY A 782 3.03 -12.37 0.06
N SER A 783 3.57 -11.17 -0.16
CA SER A 783 4.46 -10.48 0.80
C SER A 783 3.77 -10.10 2.12
N PHE A 784 2.46 -9.87 2.08
CA PHE A 784 1.67 -9.57 3.27
C PHE A 784 1.26 -10.83 4.06
N GLY A 785 1.61 -12.02 3.56
CA GLY A 785 1.38 -13.31 4.23
C GLY A 785 -0.10 -13.67 4.38
N THR A 786 -0.96 -13.04 3.58
CA THR A 786 -2.40 -13.27 3.64
C THR A 786 -2.78 -14.54 2.91
N ARG A 787 -3.90 -15.14 3.31
CA ARG A 787 -4.42 -16.34 2.67
C ARG A 787 -4.73 -16.04 1.20
N LEU A 788 -4.09 -16.78 0.29
CA LEU A 788 -4.38 -16.72 -1.14
C LEU A 788 -5.75 -17.34 -1.46
N GLY A 789 -6.42 -16.78 -2.46
CA GLY A 789 -7.75 -17.19 -2.92
C GLY A 789 -7.95 -16.93 -4.41
N ASP A 790 -9.17 -17.19 -4.90
CA ASP A 790 -9.56 -17.02 -6.30
C ASP A 790 -10.99 -16.47 -6.42
N TYR A 791 -11.46 -15.72 -5.42
CA TYR A 791 -12.87 -15.35 -5.26
C TYR A 791 -13.14 -13.93 -5.73
N ILE A 792 -14.24 -13.75 -6.45
CA ILE A 792 -14.88 -12.46 -6.67
C ILE A 792 -16.22 -12.49 -5.96
N THR A 793 -16.43 -11.60 -5.00
CA THR A 793 -17.62 -11.59 -4.15
C THR A 793 -18.41 -10.31 -4.37
N ALA A 794 -19.70 -10.45 -4.71
CA ALA A 794 -20.60 -9.31 -4.85
C ALA A 794 -21.63 -9.26 -3.73
N TYR A 795 -21.84 -8.07 -3.19
CA TYR A 795 -22.79 -7.75 -2.13
C TYR A 795 -23.89 -6.85 -2.65
N ALA A 796 -25.13 -7.09 -2.24
CA ALA A 796 -26.25 -6.20 -2.52
C ALA A 796 -27.26 -6.21 -1.37
N LEU A 797 -28.12 -5.19 -1.32
CA LEU A 797 -29.29 -5.23 -0.45
C LEU A 797 -30.23 -6.36 -0.92
N PRO A 798 -30.94 -7.05 -0.02
CA PRO A 798 -31.91 -8.07 -0.39
C PRO A 798 -32.96 -7.54 -1.37
N GLU A 799 -33.42 -8.38 -2.29
CA GLU A 799 -34.54 -8.00 -3.16
C GLU A 799 -35.78 -7.78 -2.30
N LYS A 800 -36.51 -6.70 -2.57
CA LYS A 800 -37.84 -6.54 -1.98
C LYS A 800 -38.71 -7.64 -2.57
N THR A 801 -39.06 -8.66 -1.78
CA THR A 801 -40.15 -9.57 -2.14
C THR A 801 -41.38 -8.72 -2.40
N GLN A 802 -41.82 -8.65 -3.66
CA GLN A 802 -43.12 -8.10 -3.99
C GLN A 802 -44.16 -8.99 -3.29
N HIS A 803 -44.76 -8.48 -2.22
CA HIS A 803 -45.92 -9.08 -1.57
C HIS A 803 -47.19 -8.58 -2.22
#